data_AF-A0A0B8WLA8-F1
#
_entry.id   AF-A0A0B8WLA8-F1
#
_cell.length_a   1.000
_cell.length_b   1.000
_cell.length_c   1.000
_cell.angle_alpha   90.00
_cell.angle_beta   90.00
_cell.angle_gamma   90.00
#
_symmetry.space_group_name_H-M   'P 1'
#
loop_
_entity.id
_entity.type
_entity.pdbx_description
1 polymer ?
#
loop_
_entity_poly.entity_id
_entity_poly.type
_entity_poly.pdbx_seq_one_letter_code
_entity_poly.pdbx_strand_id
1 'polypeptide(L)'
;MRNLVRNSAGNVLLQILAATAVMSTSFYFLTNFVIGQKEQVTKTANLVNVRFALNSAMDYVIFGVRQKYCFSNDDMLLNEPTEKCTLTNTGSVERLIMSVEQENFIRQLVANGQSVGEVDTNNIRLEKIDRYIRVNAASTNHPLFPVLQSLKMVRGADGKPVSIDGIGVKITRDDSPFLPRSGREVYATISVSLKTHRDQAEPITIGSKKLMISSQIVIYPREVGSFALLVPNDLHLDSTWDAQMDKGDLSIHKFNNRAELGNSQGLVFLSPVFVNRNIHIAVDNGTDETDPAAIQYSPVTFADRVYLGNGWVKSKGSNFMPRTSGGMTDRYWADARTFGGFLKGIENDGGLDLGLQYFARILTGTVPKSDLMSQCIELTKKQSSREYMYQSKLGVTLNSSNNNNFDYRLFLSNGNYFSRQTDSLTVNKDNWGSGTANLDSGKTYNDALVKVRVDIGDKWVEAQMPREATLTLKAQVGSTTYYNSLKAAVSAKESARDSAVAAYGKIEDDLDAARAKLTSLETKLAEEEAKPVKKAGDPKGDYQDPVKIADYEAQISETKKIITSLNTQLVDQQKTVENANYQVETARSAVTNYEYLVANPPIIEIETDKVTSYWGFVSYDKLDLQIRVKNAGSLIGKDGTKIAPVVGVQAYDGTYWRSNPIVNPANENLLGYLNFSFDGTTNNLNPPNAVSRTPASTAESLNEGATDWAKLAEDCENARNAQSSQSFGGAGWNTSFATSTRTSWNFAGGDEVGKDPGLPSLEIVNSTRSTATFQVRSIVGKCLIDSTSDFVTGFYACDELEIEARSKPLRIIGSFIVGKLKLHPDALRAGITWSSIYHPQATKELRAAGILKSLSGVDCNKRVDPIWHPIPSVQGVADRMSCNTISLRAKADPFQWTAVDPDCGLISGASNTTCKRRLVRFFVAEQSRDGGL
;
A
#
# COMPACT_ATOMS: atom_id res chain seq x y z
N MET A 1 35.12 -17.05 -124.16
CA MET A 1 33.85 -16.49 -124.67
C MET A 1 32.68 -17.27 -124.10
N ARG A 2 31.95 -16.70 -123.15
CA ARG A 2 30.50 -16.87 -122.96
C ARG A 2 30.05 -15.83 -121.91
N ASN A 3 29.29 -14.86 -122.40
CA ASN A 3 28.74 -13.74 -121.65
C ASN A 3 27.65 -14.22 -120.67
N LEU A 4 27.66 -13.70 -119.45
CA LEU A 4 26.54 -13.77 -118.51
C LEU A 4 26.12 -12.35 -118.17
N VAL A 5 25.02 -11.91 -118.78
CA VAL A 5 24.35 -10.63 -118.54
C VAL A 5 23.59 -10.73 -117.22
N ARG A 6 23.88 -9.84 -116.27
CA ARG A 6 23.14 -9.65 -115.02
C ARG A 6 21.97 -8.68 -115.27
N ASN A 7 20.74 -9.13 -115.04
CA ASN A 7 19.54 -8.29 -115.00
C ASN A 7 19.17 -8.01 -113.52
N SER A 8 19.33 -6.77 -113.06
CA SER A 8 19.29 -6.39 -111.64
C SER A 8 18.01 -5.67 -111.18
N ALA A 9 16.98 -5.51 -112.03
CA ALA A 9 15.81 -4.71 -111.68
C ALA A 9 14.60 -5.50 -111.14
N GLY A 10 14.45 -6.80 -111.47
CA GLY A 10 13.31 -7.61 -111.02
C GLY A 10 13.43 -8.19 -109.61
N ASN A 11 14.63 -8.15 -109.01
CA ASN A 11 14.93 -8.84 -107.76
C ASN A 11 14.60 -7.99 -106.52
N VAL A 12 14.59 -6.65 -106.64
CA VAL A 12 14.41 -5.76 -105.49
C VAL A 12 12.97 -5.80 -104.95
N LEU A 13 11.95 -5.84 -105.83
CA LEU A 13 10.56 -5.88 -105.40
C LEU A 13 10.20 -7.23 -104.73
N LEU A 14 10.75 -8.32 -105.25
CA LEU A 14 10.63 -9.66 -104.68
C LEU A 14 11.38 -9.78 -103.36
N GLN A 15 12.55 -9.15 -103.22
CA GLN A 15 13.29 -9.06 -101.96
C GLN A 15 12.55 -8.23 -100.92
N ILE A 16 11.89 -7.13 -101.30
CA ILE A 16 11.08 -6.33 -100.38
C ILE A 16 9.83 -7.10 -99.94
N LEU A 17 9.10 -7.75 -100.85
CA LEU A 17 7.95 -8.59 -100.49
C LEU A 17 8.34 -9.78 -99.62
N ALA A 18 9.46 -10.45 -99.93
CA ALA A 18 10.00 -11.53 -99.10
C ALA A 18 10.46 -11.01 -97.72
N ALA A 19 11.14 -9.87 -97.66
CA ALA A 19 11.56 -9.26 -96.39
C ALA A 19 10.35 -8.81 -95.56
N THR A 20 9.31 -8.26 -96.19
CA THR A 20 8.08 -7.85 -95.51
C THR A 20 7.33 -9.08 -94.99
N ALA A 21 7.19 -10.13 -95.79
CA ALA A 21 6.58 -11.38 -95.36
C ALA A 21 7.37 -12.03 -94.20
N VAL A 22 8.70 -12.07 -94.27
CA VAL A 22 9.57 -12.60 -93.20
C VAL A 22 9.50 -11.74 -91.94
N MET A 23 9.45 -10.41 -92.06
CA MET A 23 9.30 -9.50 -90.92
C MET A 23 7.91 -9.61 -90.30
N SER A 24 6.83 -9.66 -91.09
CA SER A 24 5.46 -9.85 -90.57
C SER A 24 5.30 -11.18 -89.86
N THR A 25 5.89 -12.25 -90.40
CA THR A 25 5.88 -13.58 -89.78
C THR A 25 6.71 -13.59 -88.50
N SER A 26 7.90 -12.96 -88.51
CA SER A 26 8.73 -12.79 -87.32
C SER A 26 8.03 -11.97 -86.23
N PHE A 27 7.35 -10.88 -86.59
CA PHE A 27 6.56 -10.07 -85.66
C PHE A 27 5.39 -10.86 -85.07
N TYR A 28 4.73 -11.72 -85.84
CA TYR A 28 3.66 -12.59 -85.33
C TYR A 28 4.20 -13.58 -84.29
N PHE A 29 5.35 -14.23 -84.55
CA PHE A 29 6.00 -15.13 -83.60
C PHE A 29 6.56 -14.41 -82.37
N LEU A 30 7.20 -13.24 -82.54
CA LEU A 30 7.66 -12.40 -81.44
C LEU A 30 6.51 -11.88 -80.59
N THR A 31 5.36 -11.52 -81.19
CA THR A 31 4.18 -11.08 -80.44
C THR A 31 3.64 -12.21 -79.57
N ASN A 32 3.53 -13.43 -80.10
CA ASN A 32 3.12 -14.60 -79.32
C ASN A 32 4.14 -14.96 -78.24
N PHE A 33 5.44 -14.81 -78.51
CA PHE A 33 6.51 -15.02 -77.53
C PHE A 33 6.48 -13.96 -76.41
N VAL A 34 6.28 -12.68 -76.75
CA VAL A 34 6.18 -11.58 -75.79
C VAL A 34 4.90 -11.69 -74.97
N ILE A 35 3.77 -12.08 -75.58
CA ILE A 35 2.52 -12.38 -74.85
C ILE A 35 2.74 -13.58 -73.92
N GLY A 36 3.40 -14.64 -74.39
CA GLY A 36 3.74 -15.82 -73.59
C GLY A 36 4.68 -15.50 -72.42
N GLN A 37 5.72 -14.69 -72.64
CA GLN A 37 6.63 -14.24 -71.59
C GLN A 37 5.95 -13.27 -70.62
N LYS A 38 5.11 -12.36 -71.10
CA LYS A 38 4.29 -11.48 -70.24
C LYS A 38 3.34 -12.31 -69.39
N GLU A 39 2.72 -13.35 -69.94
CA GLU A 39 1.87 -14.27 -69.21
C GLU A 39 2.66 -15.10 -68.18
N GLN A 40 3.88 -15.53 -68.51
CA GLN A 40 4.77 -16.24 -67.60
C GLN A 40 5.28 -15.34 -66.47
N VAL A 41 5.74 -14.12 -66.78
CA VAL A 41 6.19 -13.12 -65.80
C VAL A 41 5.04 -12.68 -64.89
N THR A 42 3.83 -12.49 -65.41
CA THR A 42 2.66 -12.15 -64.57
C THR A 42 2.21 -13.32 -63.70
N LYS A 43 2.30 -14.57 -64.18
CA LYS A 43 2.07 -15.77 -63.34
C LYS A 43 3.09 -15.85 -62.21
N THR A 44 4.37 -15.62 -62.49
CA THR A 44 5.44 -15.64 -61.47
C THR A 44 5.33 -14.48 -60.48
N ALA A 45 5.04 -13.26 -60.94
CA ALA A 45 4.88 -12.08 -60.07
C ALA A 45 3.68 -12.22 -59.11
N ASN A 46 2.55 -12.73 -59.60
CA ASN A 46 1.37 -12.99 -58.75
C ASN A 46 1.65 -14.06 -57.68
N LEU A 47 2.39 -15.12 -58.03
CA LEU A 47 2.77 -16.17 -57.07
C LEU A 47 3.71 -15.64 -55.99
N VAL A 48 4.67 -14.80 -56.37
CA VAL A 48 5.60 -14.14 -55.44
C VAL A 48 4.84 -13.22 -54.48
N ASN A 49 3.91 -12.41 -54.98
CA ASN A 49 3.09 -11.53 -54.13
C ASN A 49 2.19 -12.31 -53.16
N VAL A 50 1.58 -13.41 -53.61
CA VAL A 50 0.79 -14.31 -52.74
C VAL A 50 1.65 -14.95 -51.65
N ARG A 51 2.85 -15.43 -52.00
CA ARG A 51 3.78 -16.02 -51.03
C ARG A 51 4.27 -14.98 -50.03
N PHE A 52 4.60 -13.78 -50.52
CA PHE A 52 5.02 -12.66 -49.69
C PHE A 52 3.92 -12.31 -48.69
N ALA A 53 2.66 -12.22 -49.15
CA ALA A 53 1.52 -11.96 -48.29
C ALA A 53 1.26 -12.99 -47.20
N LEU A 54 1.29 -14.27 -47.57
CA LEU A 54 1.12 -15.35 -46.60
C LEU A 54 2.22 -15.33 -45.54
N ASN A 55 3.48 -15.06 -45.94
CA ASN A 55 4.59 -14.94 -44.98
C ASN A 55 4.46 -13.68 -44.11
N SER A 56 4.15 -12.51 -44.68
CA SER A 56 3.96 -11.28 -43.90
C SER A 56 2.81 -11.41 -42.90
N ALA A 57 1.69 -12.03 -43.31
CA ALA A 57 0.57 -12.30 -42.41
C ALA A 57 0.97 -13.31 -41.31
N MET A 58 1.71 -14.37 -41.64
CA MET A 58 2.26 -15.30 -40.65
C MET A 58 3.17 -14.59 -39.65
N ASP A 59 4.13 -13.79 -40.12
CA ASP A 59 5.07 -13.07 -39.26
C ASP A 59 4.34 -12.05 -38.36
N TYR A 60 3.31 -11.38 -38.88
CA TYR A 60 2.45 -10.50 -38.09
C TYR A 60 1.68 -11.25 -37.00
N VAL A 61 1.13 -12.43 -37.30
CA VAL A 61 0.43 -13.27 -36.32
C VAL A 61 1.41 -13.78 -35.26
N ILE A 62 2.59 -14.27 -35.65
CA ILE A 62 3.65 -14.68 -34.72
C ILE A 62 4.07 -13.51 -33.84
N PHE A 63 4.19 -12.30 -34.39
CA PHE A 63 4.45 -11.09 -33.63
C PHE A 63 3.33 -10.78 -32.63
N GLY A 64 2.06 -10.87 -33.04
CA GLY A 64 0.92 -10.72 -32.14
C GLY A 64 0.90 -11.77 -31.03
N VAL A 65 1.30 -13.02 -31.33
CA VAL A 65 1.49 -14.06 -30.30
C VAL A 65 2.60 -13.68 -29.34
N ARG A 66 3.77 -13.23 -29.82
CA ARG A 66 4.88 -12.74 -28.97
C ARG A 66 4.47 -11.59 -28.06
N GLN A 67 3.70 -10.66 -28.59
CA GLN A 67 3.20 -9.49 -27.87
C GLN A 67 1.92 -9.77 -27.06
N LYS A 68 1.48 -11.04 -26.98
CA LYS A 68 0.32 -11.48 -26.21
C LYS A 68 -0.97 -10.73 -26.58
N TYR A 69 -1.20 -10.51 -27.86
CA TYR A 69 -2.36 -9.77 -28.34
C TYR A 69 -3.69 -10.41 -27.95
N CYS A 70 -4.69 -9.57 -27.73
CA CYS A 70 -6.09 -9.94 -27.82
C CYS A 70 -6.57 -9.61 -29.23
N PHE A 71 -6.51 -10.59 -30.12
CA PHE A 71 -6.90 -10.39 -31.52
C PHE A 71 -8.38 -10.03 -31.62
N SER A 72 -8.64 -8.84 -32.17
CA SER A 72 -9.96 -8.24 -32.31
C SER A 72 -10.94 -9.12 -33.11
N ASN A 73 -12.23 -8.94 -32.83
CA ASN A 73 -13.33 -9.63 -33.54
C ASN A 73 -13.87 -8.85 -34.74
N ASP A 74 -13.33 -7.64 -34.99
CA ASP A 74 -13.79 -6.65 -35.98
C ASP A 74 -13.22 -6.86 -37.40
N ASP A 75 -12.75 -8.08 -37.70
CA ASP A 75 -12.11 -8.45 -38.95
C ASP A 75 -10.83 -7.64 -39.30
N MET A 76 -10.19 -6.99 -38.32
CA MET A 76 -8.93 -6.26 -38.53
C MET A 76 -7.69 -6.94 -37.93
N LEU A 77 -7.84 -7.98 -37.09
CA LEU A 77 -6.73 -8.66 -36.41
C LEU A 77 -5.78 -7.70 -35.67
N LEU A 78 -6.33 -6.61 -35.13
CA LEU A 78 -5.57 -5.68 -34.30
C LEU A 78 -5.58 -6.14 -32.83
N ASN A 79 -4.66 -5.59 -32.04
CA ASN A 79 -4.70 -5.78 -30.60
C ASN A 79 -5.83 -4.94 -30.01
N GLU A 80 -6.76 -5.57 -29.31
CA GLU A 80 -7.80 -4.88 -28.54
C GLU A 80 -7.16 -4.12 -27.35
N PRO A 81 -7.77 -2.99 -26.92
CA PRO A 81 -7.37 -2.32 -25.69
C PRO A 81 -7.54 -3.25 -24.48
N THR A 82 -6.73 -3.02 -23.44
CA THR A 82 -6.64 -3.87 -22.25
C THR A 82 -8.00 -4.14 -21.60
N GLU A 83 -8.91 -3.17 -21.62
CA GLU A 83 -10.28 -3.26 -21.08
C GLU A 83 -11.14 -4.34 -21.76
N LYS A 84 -10.90 -4.60 -23.05
CA LYS A 84 -11.61 -5.61 -23.85
C LYS A 84 -10.87 -6.94 -23.91
N CYS A 85 -9.69 -7.02 -23.31
CA CYS A 85 -8.84 -8.21 -23.25
C CYS A 85 -9.15 -9.03 -21.98
N THR A 86 -10.41 -9.42 -21.82
CA THR A 86 -10.93 -10.17 -20.66
C THR A 86 -10.83 -11.69 -20.85
N LEU A 87 -11.17 -12.47 -19.81
CA LEU A 87 -11.22 -13.93 -19.88
C LEU A 87 -12.38 -14.47 -20.75
N THR A 88 -13.21 -13.60 -21.34
CA THR A 88 -14.24 -13.96 -22.32
C THR A 88 -13.78 -13.73 -23.77
N ASN A 89 -12.71 -12.96 -24.01
CA ASN A 89 -12.24 -12.64 -25.36
C ASN A 89 -11.66 -13.85 -26.09
N THR A 90 -12.31 -14.29 -27.18
CA THR A 90 -11.97 -15.50 -27.96
C THR A 90 -10.68 -15.40 -28.78
N GLY A 91 -10.00 -14.25 -28.75
CA GLY A 91 -8.75 -13.96 -29.49
C GLY A 91 -7.58 -13.70 -28.56
N SER A 92 -7.77 -13.96 -27.28
CA SER A 92 -6.76 -13.79 -26.25
C SER A 92 -5.66 -14.84 -26.39
N VAL A 93 -4.48 -14.42 -26.82
CA VAL A 93 -3.28 -15.28 -26.81
C VAL A 93 -2.98 -15.75 -25.38
N GLU A 94 -3.26 -14.92 -24.38
CA GLU A 94 -3.13 -15.30 -22.97
C GLU A 94 -3.93 -16.56 -22.62
N ARG A 95 -5.20 -16.61 -23.04
CA ARG A 95 -6.04 -17.78 -22.79
C ARG A 95 -5.60 -18.99 -23.59
N LEU A 96 -5.03 -18.79 -24.78
CA LEU A 96 -4.48 -19.88 -25.60
C LEU A 96 -3.26 -20.53 -24.92
N ILE A 97 -2.37 -19.73 -24.33
CA ILE A 97 -1.15 -20.22 -23.68
C ILE A 97 -1.33 -20.58 -22.20
N MET A 98 -2.55 -20.44 -21.68
CA MET A 98 -2.84 -20.73 -20.28
C MET A 98 -2.53 -22.19 -19.92
N SER A 99 -1.94 -22.45 -18.76
CA SER A 99 -1.71 -23.82 -18.27
C SER A 99 -2.97 -24.39 -17.63
N VAL A 100 -3.06 -25.73 -17.55
CA VAL A 100 -4.17 -26.41 -16.86
C VAL A 100 -4.21 -26.01 -15.37
N GLU A 101 -3.04 -25.81 -14.76
CA GLU A 101 -2.92 -25.34 -13.37
C GLU A 101 -3.47 -23.92 -13.17
N GLN A 102 -3.21 -23.02 -14.12
CA GLN A 102 -3.75 -21.65 -14.12
C GLN A 102 -5.28 -21.67 -14.27
N GLU A 103 -5.79 -22.48 -15.19
CA GLU A 103 -7.21 -22.66 -15.39
C GLU A 103 -7.89 -23.15 -14.10
N ASN A 104 -7.37 -24.22 -13.49
CA ASN A 104 -7.89 -24.75 -12.23
C ASN A 104 -7.83 -23.73 -11.10
N PHE A 105 -6.78 -22.91 -11.05
CA PHE A 105 -6.64 -21.84 -10.08
C PHE A 105 -7.71 -20.76 -10.26
N ILE A 106 -7.97 -20.29 -11.49
CA ILE A 106 -9.07 -19.34 -11.77
C ILE A 106 -10.42 -19.93 -11.34
N ARG A 107 -10.68 -21.21 -11.65
CA ARG A 107 -11.91 -21.90 -11.23
C ARG A 107 -12.08 -21.87 -9.70
N GLN A 108 -11.00 -22.08 -8.95
CA GLN A 108 -11.01 -22.00 -7.50
C GLN A 108 -11.27 -20.58 -6.97
N LEU A 109 -10.64 -19.56 -7.56
CA LEU A 109 -10.88 -18.15 -7.18
C LEU A 109 -12.36 -17.77 -7.37
N VAL A 110 -12.95 -18.16 -8.51
CA VAL A 110 -14.37 -17.96 -8.80
C VAL A 110 -15.25 -18.71 -7.79
N ALA A 111 -14.93 -19.96 -7.48
CA ALA A 111 -15.67 -20.76 -6.50
C ALA A 111 -15.61 -20.16 -5.07
N ASN A 112 -14.51 -19.47 -4.74
CA ASN A 112 -14.31 -18.78 -3.46
C ASN A 112 -14.93 -17.36 -3.44
N GLY A 113 -15.66 -16.95 -4.48
CA GLY A 113 -16.28 -15.62 -4.56
C GLY A 113 -15.30 -14.48 -4.82
N GLN A 114 -14.05 -14.78 -5.22
CA GLN A 114 -13.07 -13.75 -5.56
C GLN A 114 -13.26 -13.28 -7.01
N SER A 115 -13.21 -11.96 -7.22
CA SER A 115 -13.35 -11.38 -8.55
C SER A 115 -12.10 -11.63 -9.41
N VAL A 116 -12.29 -12.24 -10.58
CA VAL A 116 -11.26 -12.44 -11.62
C VAL A 116 -11.58 -11.66 -12.91
N GLY A 117 -12.55 -10.73 -12.84
CA GLY A 117 -13.15 -10.09 -14.01
C GLY A 117 -14.22 -10.94 -14.69
N GLU A 118 -14.68 -10.52 -15.86
CA GLU A 118 -15.62 -11.31 -16.68
C GLU A 118 -14.97 -12.61 -17.14
N VAL A 119 -15.58 -13.74 -16.80
CA VAL A 119 -15.07 -15.08 -17.11
C VAL A 119 -16.20 -16.01 -17.51
N ASP A 120 -15.98 -16.77 -18.58
CA ASP A 120 -16.79 -17.95 -18.89
C ASP A 120 -16.13 -19.15 -18.21
N THR A 121 -16.75 -19.65 -17.14
CA THR A 121 -16.19 -20.77 -16.37
C THR A 121 -16.11 -22.05 -17.18
N ASN A 122 -16.86 -22.22 -18.27
CA ASN A 122 -16.76 -23.43 -19.09
C ASN A 122 -15.62 -23.38 -20.10
N ASN A 123 -15.15 -22.17 -20.43
CA ASN A 123 -14.17 -21.95 -21.49
C ASN A 123 -13.11 -20.95 -21.03
N ILE A 124 -12.41 -21.21 -19.93
CA ILE A 124 -11.39 -20.26 -19.43
C ILE A 124 -10.16 -20.26 -20.36
N ARG A 125 -9.67 -21.47 -20.68
CA ARG A 125 -8.52 -21.71 -21.56
C ARG A 125 -9.00 -21.96 -22.99
N LEU A 126 -8.35 -21.33 -23.97
CA LEU A 126 -8.69 -21.50 -25.38
C LEU A 126 -7.88 -22.63 -26.01
N GLU A 127 -8.54 -23.49 -26.77
CA GLU A 127 -7.88 -24.50 -27.62
C GLU A 127 -7.43 -23.92 -28.97
N LYS A 128 -8.17 -22.92 -29.47
CA LYS A 128 -7.89 -22.28 -30.75
C LYS A 128 -8.32 -20.81 -30.77
N ILE A 129 -7.65 -20.03 -31.60
CA ILE A 129 -8.04 -18.69 -32.04
C ILE A 129 -8.30 -18.76 -33.54
N ASP A 130 -9.49 -18.37 -33.97
CA ASP A 130 -9.88 -18.34 -35.39
C ASP A 130 -10.33 -16.92 -35.76
N ARG A 131 -9.65 -16.32 -36.73
CA ARG A 131 -9.80 -14.92 -37.13
C ARG A 131 -9.78 -14.77 -38.64
N TYR A 132 -10.44 -13.73 -39.11
CA TYR A 132 -10.55 -13.43 -40.53
C TYR A 132 -10.27 -11.96 -40.75
N ILE A 133 -9.36 -11.63 -41.66
CA ILE A 133 -9.07 -10.25 -42.05
C ILE A 133 -9.63 -10.01 -43.43
N ARG A 134 -10.51 -9.00 -43.58
CA ARG A 134 -10.93 -8.56 -44.91
C ARG A 134 -9.86 -7.69 -45.54
N VAL A 135 -9.45 -8.02 -46.75
CA VAL A 135 -8.46 -7.24 -47.53
C VAL A 135 -8.94 -5.79 -47.72
N ASN A 136 -10.24 -5.60 -47.94
CA ASN A 136 -10.83 -4.28 -48.18
C ASN A 136 -11.07 -3.46 -46.90
N ALA A 137 -11.03 -4.08 -45.71
CA ALA A 137 -11.24 -3.39 -44.43
C ALA A 137 -9.93 -2.86 -43.81
N ALA A 138 -8.77 -3.31 -44.30
CA ALA A 138 -7.49 -2.84 -43.80
C ALA A 138 -7.28 -1.35 -44.13
N SER A 139 -7.13 -0.52 -43.09
CA SER A 139 -6.79 0.90 -43.22
C SER A 139 -5.29 1.09 -43.49
N THR A 140 -4.88 2.27 -43.96
CA THR A 140 -3.46 2.64 -44.14
C THR A 140 -2.63 2.52 -42.86
N ASN A 141 -3.28 2.51 -41.70
CA ASN A 141 -2.63 2.38 -40.40
C ASN A 141 -2.37 0.92 -40.00
N HIS A 142 -2.94 -0.06 -40.73
CA HIS A 142 -2.72 -1.47 -40.46
C HIS A 142 -1.33 -1.92 -40.97
N PRO A 143 -0.51 -2.61 -40.17
CA PRO A 143 0.85 -3.02 -40.59
C PRO A 143 0.89 -3.89 -41.86
N LEU A 144 -0.14 -4.71 -42.09
CA LEU A 144 -0.30 -5.52 -43.30
C LEU A 144 -0.87 -4.76 -44.52
N PHE A 145 -1.27 -3.50 -44.39
CA PHE A 145 -1.94 -2.75 -45.47
C PHE A 145 -1.20 -2.77 -46.81
N PRO A 146 0.14 -2.50 -46.89
CA PRO A 146 0.86 -2.49 -48.16
C PRO A 146 0.78 -3.83 -48.88
N VAL A 147 0.72 -4.91 -48.10
CA VAL A 147 0.70 -6.29 -48.58
C VAL A 147 -0.71 -6.69 -49.00
N LEU A 148 -1.71 -6.39 -48.18
CA LEU A 148 -3.12 -6.67 -48.46
C LEU A 148 -3.61 -5.95 -49.72
N GLN A 149 -3.20 -4.71 -49.96
CA GLN A 149 -3.59 -3.96 -51.15
C GLN A 149 -3.17 -4.64 -52.47
N SER A 150 -2.06 -5.39 -52.45
CA SER A 150 -1.53 -6.11 -53.61
C SER A 150 -2.27 -7.42 -53.94
N LEU A 151 -3.15 -7.92 -53.05
CA LEU A 151 -3.75 -9.26 -53.12
C LEU A 151 -5.13 -9.33 -53.78
N LYS A 152 -5.63 -8.26 -54.38
CA LYS A 152 -7.05 -8.17 -54.79
C LYS A 152 -7.53 -9.28 -55.75
N MET A 153 -6.66 -9.82 -56.61
CA MET A 153 -7.01 -10.91 -57.53
C MET A 153 -5.87 -11.89 -57.73
N VAL A 154 -6.18 -13.19 -57.82
CA VAL A 154 -5.25 -14.26 -58.17
C VAL A 154 -5.87 -15.15 -59.24
N ARG A 155 -5.09 -15.75 -60.16
CA ARG A 155 -5.65 -16.66 -61.17
C ARG A 155 -5.85 -18.07 -60.59
N GLY A 156 -7.07 -18.60 -60.70
CA GLY A 156 -7.45 -19.95 -60.27
C GLY A 156 -6.89 -21.05 -61.19
N ALA A 157 -7.19 -22.31 -60.84
CA ALA A 157 -6.75 -23.49 -61.58
C ALA A 157 -7.25 -23.54 -63.04
N ASP A 158 -8.37 -22.89 -63.33
CA ASP A 158 -8.98 -22.75 -64.66
C ASP A 158 -8.49 -21.50 -65.43
N GLY A 159 -7.50 -20.78 -64.88
CA GLY A 159 -6.95 -19.55 -65.46
C GLY A 159 -7.79 -18.29 -65.25
N LYS A 160 -8.97 -18.40 -64.60
CA LYS A 160 -9.86 -17.25 -64.34
C LYS A 160 -9.42 -16.46 -63.10
N PRO A 161 -9.66 -15.13 -63.06
CA PRO A 161 -9.39 -14.34 -61.86
C PRO A 161 -10.35 -14.74 -60.73
N VAL A 162 -9.77 -15.08 -59.58
CA VAL A 162 -10.41 -15.34 -58.30
C VAL A 162 -10.15 -14.13 -57.41
N SER A 163 -11.22 -13.51 -56.92
CA SER A 163 -11.12 -12.41 -55.96
C SER A 163 -10.75 -12.94 -54.58
N ILE A 164 -9.74 -12.34 -53.95
CA ILE A 164 -9.43 -12.62 -52.54
C ILE A 164 -10.22 -11.62 -51.70
N ASP A 165 -11.13 -12.13 -50.88
CA ASP A 165 -11.89 -11.30 -49.93
C ASP A 165 -11.07 -11.06 -48.65
N GLY A 166 -10.29 -12.07 -48.23
CA GLY A 166 -9.59 -11.99 -46.96
C GLY A 166 -8.59 -13.10 -46.66
N ILE A 167 -7.91 -12.92 -45.53
CA ILE A 167 -6.96 -13.87 -44.95
C ILE A 167 -7.59 -14.52 -43.72
N GLY A 168 -7.72 -15.85 -43.73
CA GLY A 168 -8.08 -16.63 -42.56
C GLY A 168 -6.85 -17.00 -41.74
N VAL A 169 -6.88 -16.72 -40.44
CA VAL A 169 -5.83 -17.02 -39.48
C VAL A 169 -6.40 -17.97 -38.43
N LYS A 170 -5.79 -19.13 -38.26
CA LYS A 170 -6.16 -20.09 -37.23
C LYS A 170 -4.93 -20.51 -36.44
N ILE A 171 -4.96 -20.24 -35.14
CA ILE A 171 -3.94 -20.65 -34.17
C ILE A 171 -4.54 -21.78 -33.34
N THR A 172 -3.93 -22.97 -33.35
CA THR A 172 -4.43 -24.13 -32.62
C THR A 172 -3.37 -24.60 -31.65
N ARG A 173 -3.74 -24.76 -30.38
CA ARG A 173 -2.87 -25.34 -29.35
C ARG A 173 -2.71 -26.85 -29.59
N ASP A 174 -1.50 -27.36 -29.42
CA ASP A 174 -1.22 -28.79 -29.47
C ASP A 174 -0.95 -29.32 -28.05
N ASP A 175 -1.95 -30.05 -27.53
CA ASP A 175 -1.89 -30.72 -26.23
C ASP A 175 -1.48 -32.20 -26.29
N SER A 176 -0.87 -32.63 -27.40
CA SER A 176 -0.40 -34.00 -27.57
C SER A 176 0.62 -34.41 -26.49
N PRO A 177 0.48 -35.60 -25.87
CA PRO A 177 1.38 -36.08 -24.81
C PRO A 177 2.78 -36.45 -25.32
N PHE A 178 2.94 -36.58 -26.64
CA PHE A 178 4.21 -36.94 -27.28
C PHE A 178 5.17 -35.76 -27.47
N LEU A 179 4.71 -34.54 -27.19
CA LEU A 179 5.56 -33.34 -27.28
C LEU A 179 6.48 -33.24 -26.06
N PRO A 180 7.77 -32.93 -26.25
CA PRO A 180 8.72 -32.83 -25.15
C PRO A 180 8.41 -31.57 -24.32
N ARG A 181 7.72 -31.73 -23.20
CA ARG A 181 7.44 -30.65 -22.22
C ARG A 181 8.38 -30.81 -21.03
N SER A 182 9.13 -29.74 -20.71
CA SER A 182 10.08 -29.70 -19.58
C SER A 182 9.62 -28.74 -18.47
N GLY A 183 8.48 -28.08 -18.67
CA GLY A 183 7.89 -27.10 -17.76
C GLY A 183 6.54 -26.58 -18.30
N ARG A 184 6.40 -25.26 -18.40
CA ARG A 184 5.17 -24.57 -18.81
C ARG A 184 5.14 -24.25 -20.32
N GLU A 185 5.81 -25.06 -21.15
CA GLU A 185 5.84 -24.80 -22.59
C GLU A 185 4.49 -25.07 -23.24
N VAL A 186 4.13 -24.23 -24.22
CA VAL A 186 2.92 -24.41 -25.04
C VAL A 186 3.31 -24.53 -26.49
N TYR A 187 2.87 -25.60 -27.12
CA TYR A 187 3.03 -25.82 -28.56
C TYR A 187 1.78 -25.32 -29.26
N ALA A 188 1.95 -24.58 -30.36
CA ALA A 188 0.84 -24.11 -31.16
C ALA A 188 1.17 -24.19 -32.64
N THR A 189 0.16 -24.47 -33.45
CA THR A 189 0.22 -24.44 -34.90
C THR A 189 -0.55 -23.22 -35.39
N ILE A 190 0.14 -22.30 -36.05
CA ILE A 190 -0.47 -21.16 -36.73
C ILE A 190 -0.67 -21.56 -38.18
N SER A 191 -1.86 -21.33 -38.72
CA SER A 191 -2.18 -21.52 -40.13
C SER A 191 -2.78 -20.24 -40.69
N VAL A 192 -2.23 -19.79 -41.81
CA VAL A 192 -2.68 -18.59 -42.53
C VAL A 192 -3.09 -19.01 -43.93
N SER A 193 -4.29 -18.64 -44.34
CA SER A 193 -4.90 -19.08 -45.61
C SER A 193 -5.60 -17.94 -46.32
N LEU A 194 -5.61 -17.98 -47.66
CA LEU A 194 -6.38 -17.04 -48.48
C LEU A 194 -7.78 -17.60 -48.72
N LYS A 195 -8.81 -16.76 -48.55
CA LYS A 195 -10.22 -17.15 -48.68
C LYS A 195 -10.99 -16.18 -49.58
N THR A 196 -12.02 -16.69 -50.25
CA THR A 196 -12.93 -15.91 -51.11
C THR A 196 -14.09 -15.28 -50.35
N HIS A 197 -14.39 -15.77 -49.14
CA HIS A 197 -15.38 -15.21 -48.22
C HIS A 197 -15.11 -15.72 -46.79
N ARG A 198 -15.61 -15.02 -45.77
CA ARG A 198 -15.40 -15.34 -44.34
C ARG A 198 -15.76 -16.78 -43.96
N ASP A 199 -16.94 -17.24 -44.39
CA ASP A 199 -17.49 -18.54 -43.99
C ASP A 199 -16.89 -19.74 -44.75
N GLN A 200 -15.95 -19.48 -45.67
CA GLN A 200 -15.27 -20.54 -46.40
C GLN A 200 -14.35 -21.33 -45.46
N ALA A 201 -14.64 -22.63 -45.29
CA ALA A 201 -13.83 -23.51 -44.46
C ALA A 201 -12.46 -23.83 -45.11
N GLU A 202 -12.45 -24.09 -46.42
CA GLU A 202 -11.25 -24.49 -47.15
C GLU A 202 -10.52 -23.30 -47.79
N PRO A 203 -9.16 -23.31 -47.85
CA PRO A 203 -8.38 -22.31 -48.57
C PRO A 203 -8.68 -22.31 -50.08
N ILE A 204 -8.39 -21.17 -50.72
CA ILE A 204 -8.31 -21.10 -52.18
C ILE A 204 -7.28 -22.13 -52.67
N THR A 205 -7.64 -22.90 -53.69
CA THR A 205 -6.75 -23.89 -54.32
C THR A 205 -6.38 -23.43 -55.73
N ILE A 206 -5.08 -23.46 -56.05
CA ILE A 206 -4.56 -23.22 -57.41
C ILE A 206 -3.87 -24.51 -57.88
N GLY A 207 -4.39 -25.12 -58.94
CA GLY A 207 -3.97 -26.46 -59.35
C GLY A 207 -4.27 -27.49 -58.26
N SER A 208 -3.23 -28.17 -57.76
CA SER A 208 -3.31 -29.13 -56.63
C SER A 208 -2.86 -28.54 -55.28
N LYS A 209 -2.51 -27.25 -55.22
CA LYS A 209 -1.93 -26.63 -54.03
C LYS A 209 -2.90 -25.67 -53.35
N LYS A 210 -3.07 -25.84 -52.05
CA LYS A 210 -3.90 -24.96 -51.20
C LYS A 210 -3.09 -23.74 -50.81
N LEU A 211 -3.59 -22.53 -51.04
CA LEU A 211 -2.96 -21.26 -50.66
C LEU A 211 -3.00 -21.06 -49.14
N MET A 212 -2.15 -21.81 -48.45
CA MET A 212 -2.01 -21.83 -47.01
C MET A 212 -0.53 -22.00 -46.63
N ILE A 213 -0.13 -21.33 -45.55
CA ILE A 213 1.12 -21.58 -44.87
C ILE A 213 0.83 -21.94 -43.42
N SER A 214 1.57 -22.91 -42.89
CA SER A 214 1.49 -23.35 -41.50
C SER A 214 2.84 -23.16 -40.84
N SER A 215 2.83 -22.74 -39.57
CA SER A 215 4.03 -22.60 -38.75
C SER A 215 3.79 -23.28 -37.42
N GLN A 216 4.71 -24.16 -37.02
CA GLN A 216 4.70 -24.74 -35.69
C GLN A 216 5.59 -23.89 -34.79
N ILE A 217 4.99 -23.33 -33.75
CA ILE A 217 5.69 -22.51 -32.76
C ILE A 217 5.66 -23.18 -31.40
N VAL A 218 6.67 -22.86 -30.60
CA VAL A 218 6.73 -23.24 -29.19
C VAL A 218 6.94 -22.00 -28.35
N ILE A 219 6.14 -21.91 -27.31
CA ILE A 219 6.04 -20.78 -26.41
C ILE A 219 6.64 -21.24 -25.09
N TYR A 220 7.80 -20.68 -24.74
CA TYR A 220 8.55 -21.02 -23.53
C TYR A 220 8.45 -19.86 -22.53
N PRO A 221 8.37 -20.13 -21.22
CA PRO A 221 8.53 -19.09 -20.21
C PRO A 221 9.84 -18.31 -20.42
N ARG A 222 9.76 -16.97 -20.36
CA ARG A 222 10.93 -16.10 -20.48
C ARG A 222 11.61 -16.02 -19.11
N GLU A 223 12.28 -17.09 -18.72
CA GLU A 223 12.87 -17.20 -17.38
C GLU A 223 14.01 -16.20 -17.18
N VAL A 224 14.14 -15.65 -15.98
CA VAL A 224 15.27 -14.78 -15.61
C VAL A 224 16.61 -15.52 -15.84
N GLY A 225 16.66 -16.82 -15.54
CA GLY A 225 17.82 -17.70 -15.77
C GLY A 225 18.21 -17.90 -17.25
N SER A 226 17.42 -17.41 -18.20
CA SER A 226 17.73 -17.51 -19.64
C SER A 226 18.69 -16.43 -20.13
N PHE A 227 18.78 -15.31 -19.41
CA PHE A 227 19.65 -14.18 -19.74
C PHE A 227 21.05 -14.37 -19.19
N ALA A 228 22.06 -13.84 -19.87
CA ALA A 228 23.39 -13.70 -19.28
C ALA A 228 23.41 -12.58 -18.25
N LEU A 229 22.82 -11.43 -18.60
CA LEU A 229 22.79 -10.22 -17.79
C LEU A 229 21.41 -9.56 -17.85
N LEU A 230 20.91 -9.11 -16.70
CA LEU A 230 19.72 -8.26 -16.58
C LEU A 230 20.13 -6.90 -15.99
N VAL A 231 19.83 -5.85 -16.73
CA VAL A 231 20.15 -4.45 -16.41
C VAL A 231 18.89 -3.74 -15.91
N PRO A 232 18.87 -3.24 -14.66
CA PRO A 232 17.68 -2.65 -14.07
C PRO A 232 17.15 -1.37 -14.71
N ASN A 233 18.03 -0.57 -15.30
CA ASN A 233 17.68 0.70 -15.93
C ASN A 233 18.39 0.84 -17.29
N ASP A 234 19.32 1.78 -17.46
CA ASP A 234 20.04 2.01 -18.72
C ASP A 234 21.39 1.26 -18.75
N LEU A 235 21.83 0.86 -19.95
CA LEU A 235 23.16 0.30 -20.20
C LEU A 235 24.00 1.30 -20.98
N HIS A 236 25.10 1.77 -20.40
CA HIS A 236 26.02 2.72 -20.99
C HIS A 236 27.25 2.03 -21.56
N LEU A 237 27.39 2.12 -22.89
CA LEU A 237 28.59 1.77 -23.66
C LEU A 237 29.34 3.03 -24.12
N ASP A 238 28.91 4.21 -23.66
CA ASP A 238 29.45 5.52 -24.04
C ASP A 238 30.29 6.18 -22.93
N SER A 239 30.37 5.56 -21.75
CA SER A 239 31.02 6.06 -20.54
C SER A 239 32.29 5.29 -20.17
N THR A 240 33.03 5.80 -19.19
CA THR A 240 34.14 5.08 -18.55
C THR A 240 33.64 4.21 -17.41
N TRP A 241 34.43 3.22 -17.01
CA TRP A 241 34.02 2.22 -15.98
C TRP A 241 33.92 2.82 -14.57
N ASP A 242 34.59 3.95 -14.33
CA ASP A 242 34.63 4.72 -13.09
C ASP A 242 33.65 5.89 -13.07
N ALA A 243 32.91 6.11 -14.15
CA ALA A 243 31.91 7.15 -14.22
C ALA A 243 30.79 6.90 -13.19
N GLN A 244 30.37 7.97 -12.51
CA GLN A 244 29.22 7.90 -11.62
C GLN A 244 27.95 7.74 -12.45
N MET A 245 27.22 6.66 -12.18
CA MET A 245 25.97 6.31 -12.86
C MET A 245 24.79 6.47 -11.90
N ASP A 246 23.61 6.74 -12.44
CA ASP A 246 22.39 6.72 -11.65
C ASP A 246 22.10 5.28 -11.14
N LYS A 247 21.23 5.17 -10.14
CA LYS A 247 20.91 3.86 -9.55
C LYS A 247 20.32 2.93 -10.61
N GLY A 248 20.87 1.71 -10.72
CA GLY A 248 20.44 0.70 -11.67
C GLY A 248 20.98 0.87 -13.09
N ASP A 249 21.71 1.94 -13.37
CA ASP A 249 22.45 2.11 -14.62
C ASP A 249 23.78 1.36 -14.55
N LEU A 250 24.12 0.68 -15.64
CA LEU A 250 25.37 -0.06 -15.75
C LEU A 250 26.26 0.58 -16.80
N SER A 251 27.54 0.78 -16.48
CA SER A 251 28.56 1.29 -17.40
C SER A 251 29.55 0.19 -17.76
N ILE A 252 29.87 0.09 -19.05
CA ILE A 252 30.97 -0.73 -19.55
C ILE A 252 31.98 0.20 -20.23
N HIS A 253 33.25 0.05 -19.85
CA HIS A 253 34.31 0.96 -20.29
C HIS A 253 34.35 1.12 -21.81
N LYS A 254 34.28 2.37 -22.25
CA LYS A 254 34.66 2.80 -23.60
C LYS A 254 36.13 3.21 -23.63
N PHE A 255 36.87 2.64 -24.57
CA PHE A 255 38.26 3.01 -24.88
C PHE A 255 38.29 4.22 -25.83
N ASN A 256 39.38 4.99 -25.79
CA ASN A 256 39.48 6.17 -26.66
C ASN A 256 39.58 5.79 -28.14
N ASN A 257 40.11 4.60 -28.42
CA ASN A 257 40.28 4.06 -29.76
C ASN A 257 40.26 2.52 -29.70
N ARG A 258 40.00 1.86 -30.83
CA ARG A 258 39.95 0.39 -30.90
C ARG A 258 41.34 -0.25 -30.74
N ALA A 259 42.42 0.47 -31.08
CA ALA A 259 43.79 -0.03 -30.96
C ALA A 259 44.19 -0.32 -29.49
N GLU A 260 43.63 0.40 -28.52
CA GLU A 260 43.84 0.18 -27.08
C GLU A 260 43.36 -1.19 -26.56
N LEU A 261 42.51 -1.88 -27.32
CA LEU A 261 42.04 -3.24 -27.01
C LEU A 261 43.05 -4.32 -27.43
N GLY A 262 43.94 -4.01 -28.38
CA GLY A 262 44.82 -5.00 -29.00
C GLY A 262 44.05 -6.11 -29.73
N ASN A 263 44.47 -7.36 -29.54
CA ASN A 263 43.87 -8.55 -30.17
C ASN A 263 42.69 -9.15 -29.38
N SER A 264 42.22 -8.48 -28.33
CA SER A 264 41.14 -9.01 -27.49
C SER A 264 39.78 -8.92 -28.17
N GLN A 265 38.92 -9.89 -27.86
CA GLN A 265 37.50 -9.86 -28.26
C GLN A 265 36.64 -8.98 -27.34
N GLY A 266 37.20 -8.50 -26.21
CA GLY A 266 36.45 -7.74 -25.22
C GLY A 266 35.47 -8.60 -24.43
N LEU A 267 34.31 -8.05 -24.12
CA LEU A 267 33.18 -8.73 -23.50
C LEU A 267 32.22 -9.24 -24.59
N VAL A 268 32.00 -10.55 -24.63
CA VAL A 268 31.11 -11.21 -25.58
C VAL A 268 29.96 -11.89 -24.85
N PHE A 269 28.74 -11.45 -25.09
CA PHE A 269 27.52 -12.11 -24.64
C PHE A 269 27.04 -13.11 -25.69
N LEU A 270 27.21 -14.40 -25.41
CA LEU A 270 26.73 -15.51 -26.24
C LEU A 270 25.26 -15.86 -25.98
N SER A 271 24.62 -15.21 -25.00
CA SER A 271 23.22 -15.43 -24.63
C SER A 271 22.53 -14.09 -24.46
N PRO A 272 21.18 -14.08 -24.40
CA PRO A 272 20.43 -12.84 -24.37
C PRO A 272 20.80 -11.94 -23.19
N VAL A 273 20.76 -10.63 -23.43
CA VAL A 273 20.89 -9.60 -22.41
C VAL A 273 19.57 -8.83 -22.35
N PHE A 274 19.07 -8.58 -21.14
CA PHE A 274 17.89 -7.75 -20.94
C PHE A 274 18.30 -6.38 -20.40
N VAL A 275 17.81 -5.32 -21.04
CA VAL A 275 17.98 -3.95 -20.58
C VAL A 275 16.61 -3.34 -20.36
N ASN A 276 16.32 -2.92 -19.14
CA ASN A 276 14.97 -2.47 -18.82
C ASN A 276 14.56 -1.23 -19.62
N ARG A 277 15.51 -0.30 -19.84
CA ARG A 277 15.31 0.93 -20.61
C ARG A 277 16.28 1.05 -21.78
N ASN A 278 17.18 2.03 -21.78
CA ASN A 278 17.94 2.43 -22.96
C ASN A 278 19.33 1.80 -23.01
N ILE A 279 19.90 1.70 -24.21
CA ILE A 279 21.31 1.41 -24.41
C ILE A 279 21.97 2.64 -25.01
N HIS A 280 22.93 3.24 -24.31
CA HIS A 280 23.67 4.39 -24.81
C HIS A 280 24.96 3.91 -25.47
N ILE A 281 25.16 4.27 -26.73
CA ILE A 281 26.36 3.94 -27.49
C ILE A 281 27.18 5.20 -27.78
N ALA A 282 28.50 5.02 -27.86
CA ALA A 282 29.40 6.12 -28.14
C ALA A 282 29.06 6.81 -29.47
N VAL A 283 29.34 8.11 -29.54
CA VAL A 283 29.12 8.92 -30.74
C VAL A 283 30.17 8.57 -31.78
N ASP A 284 29.72 8.16 -32.97
CA ASP A 284 30.59 7.99 -34.12
C ASP A 284 30.92 9.38 -34.70
N ASN A 285 32.02 9.96 -34.21
CA ASN A 285 32.55 11.25 -34.70
C ASN A 285 33.33 11.11 -36.01
N GLY A 286 33.46 9.90 -36.58
CA GLY A 286 34.23 9.64 -37.79
C GLY A 286 33.43 9.86 -39.07
N THR A 287 34.09 10.34 -40.12
CA THR A 287 33.61 10.23 -41.50
C THR A 287 33.67 8.78 -41.99
N ASP A 288 33.13 8.46 -43.16
CA ASP A 288 33.26 7.12 -43.75
C ASP A 288 34.72 6.76 -44.09
N GLU A 289 35.58 7.76 -44.26
CA GLU A 289 37.03 7.63 -44.50
C GLU A 289 37.85 7.53 -43.20
N THR A 290 37.23 7.77 -42.03
CA THR A 290 37.94 7.70 -40.75
C THR A 290 38.34 6.26 -40.46
N ASP A 291 39.63 6.04 -40.18
CA ASP A 291 40.15 4.74 -39.76
C ASP A 291 39.34 4.20 -38.57
N PRO A 292 38.69 3.03 -38.69
CA PRO A 292 37.97 2.40 -37.58
C PRO A 292 38.83 2.19 -36.33
N ALA A 293 40.16 2.12 -36.48
CA ALA A 293 41.06 2.01 -35.34
C ALA A 293 41.07 3.27 -34.46
N ALA A 294 40.75 4.44 -34.99
CA ALA A 294 40.82 5.74 -34.32
C ALA A 294 39.50 6.20 -33.65
N ILE A 295 38.42 5.43 -33.81
CA ILE A 295 37.09 5.77 -33.27
C ILE A 295 36.97 5.25 -31.82
N GLN A 296 36.31 6.02 -30.96
CA GLN A 296 35.98 5.57 -29.59
C GLN A 296 35.19 4.26 -29.64
N TYR A 297 35.63 3.28 -28.86
CA TYR A 297 35.15 1.91 -29.00
C TYR A 297 34.84 1.27 -27.64
N SER A 298 33.62 0.77 -27.47
CA SER A 298 33.25 -0.09 -26.35
C SER A 298 33.36 -1.56 -26.79
N PRO A 299 34.22 -2.38 -26.19
CA PRO A 299 34.51 -3.72 -26.68
C PRO A 299 33.46 -4.71 -26.16
N VAL A 300 32.20 -4.46 -26.47
CA VAL A 300 31.07 -5.29 -26.10
C VAL A 300 30.41 -5.83 -27.35
N THR A 301 30.28 -7.15 -27.45
CA THR A 301 29.61 -7.81 -28.56
C THR A 301 28.41 -8.59 -28.04
N PHE A 302 27.22 -8.33 -28.61
CA PHE A 302 26.03 -9.11 -28.34
C PHE A 302 25.84 -10.12 -29.46
N ALA A 303 26.35 -11.34 -29.24
CA ALA A 303 26.26 -12.42 -30.23
C ALA A 303 24.86 -13.04 -30.27
N ASP A 304 24.09 -12.89 -29.20
CA ASP A 304 22.66 -13.21 -29.17
C ASP A 304 21.79 -11.94 -29.10
N ARG A 305 20.47 -12.12 -29.10
CA ARG A 305 19.51 -11.02 -29.12
C ARG A 305 19.52 -10.22 -27.82
N VAL A 306 19.41 -8.89 -27.94
CA VAL A 306 19.22 -8.00 -26.78
C VAL A 306 17.74 -7.64 -26.66
N TYR A 307 17.19 -7.75 -25.46
CA TYR A 307 15.80 -7.45 -25.16
C TYR A 307 15.71 -6.13 -24.40
N LEU A 308 14.94 -5.17 -24.92
CA LEU A 308 14.65 -3.90 -24.26
C LEU A 308 13.28 -3.97 -23.60
N GLY A 309 13.15 -3.57 -22.33
CA GLY A 309 11.86 -3.53 -21.64
C GLY A 309 10.91 -2.51 -22.28
N ASN A 310 11.31 -1.25 -22.33
CA ASN A 310 10.59 -0.20 -23.06
C ASN A 310 11.50 1.01 -23.43
N GLY A 311 12.73 0.73 -23.86
CA GLY A 311 13.68 1.79 -24.21
C GLY A 311 14.21 1.69 -25.63
N TRP A 312 15.19 2.54 -25.90
CA TRP A 312 15.77 2.75 -27.23
C TRP A 312 17.29 2.67 -27.17
N VAL A 313 17.92 2.37 -28.31
CA VAL A 313 19.35 2.63 -28.46
C VAL A 313 19.52 4.12 -28.69
N LYS A 314 20.42 4.75 -27.92
CA LYS A 314 20.67 6.20 -27.96
C LYS A 314 22.12 6.48 -28.33
N SER A 315 22.33 7.55 -29.08
CA SER A 315 23.64 8.15 -29.31
C SER A 315 23.51 9.66 -29.15
N LYS A 316 24.33 10.27 -28.30
CA LYS A 316 24.25 11.70 -27.94
C LYS A 316 22.84 12.12 -27.46
N GLY A 317 22.18 11.26 -26.70
CA GLY A 317 20.82 11.48 -26.17
C GLY A 317 19.67 11.35 -27.18
N SER A 318 19.96 11.16 -28.47
CA SER A 318 18.95 10.94 -29.53
C SER A 318 18.83 9.47 -29.89
N ASN A 319 17.68 9.03 -30.41
CA ASN A 319 17.49 7.65 -30.88
C ASN A 319 18.50 7.35 -31.99
N PHE A 320 19.33 6.33 -31.77
CA PHE A 320 20.33 5.90 -32.72
C PHE A 320 19.68 5.22 -33.91
N MET A 321 20.13 5.60 -35.10
CA MET A 321 19.83 4.90 -36.35
C MET A 321 21.14 4.44 -36.98
N PRO A 322 21.29 3.15 -37.31
CA PRO A 322 22.45 2.67 -38.06
C PRO A 322 22.63 3.44 -39.38
N ARG A 323 23.88 3.66 -39.80
CA ARG A 323 24.18 4.25 -41.12
C ARG A 323 23.62 3.35 -42.23
N THR A 324 23.19 3.95 -43.33
CA THR A 324 22.65 3.24 -44.51
C THR A 324 23.58 3.39 -45.69
N SER A 325 23.91 2.29 -46.37
CA SER A 325 24.71 2.31 -47.61
C SER A 325 23.87 2.24 -48.90
N GLY A 326 22.53 2.32 -48.81
CA GLY A 326 21.65 2.17 -49.98
C GLY A 326 20.16 2.44 -49.76
N GLY A 327 19.76 2.99 -48.60
CA GLY A 327 18.35 3.25 -48.24
C GLY A 327 17.94 2.61 -46.92
N MET A 328 16.66 2.71 -46.54
CA MET A 328 16.16 2.14 -45.26
C MET A 328 16.29 0.61 -45.15
N THR A 329 16.41 -0.10 -46.28
CA THR A 329 16.52 -1.57 -46.33
C THR A 329 17.90 -2.11 -45.96
N ASP A 330 18.95 -1.28 -46.00
CA ASP A 330 20.35 -1.69 -45.80
C ASP A 330 20.90 -1.28 -44.42
N ARG A 331 20.02 -1.19 -43.41
CA ARG A 331 20.40 -0.88 -42.02
C ARG A 331 20.67 -2.16 -41.25
N TYR A 332 21.93 -2.47 -40.97
CA TYR A 332 22.29 -3.59 -40.09
C TYR A 332 22.77 -3.10 -38.73
N TRP A 333 22.21 -3.65 -37.67
CA TRP A 333 22.63 -3.39 -36.29
C TRP A 333 24.03 -3.94 -35.96
N ALA A 334 24.60 -4.77 -36.84
CA ALA A 334 25.95 -5.28 -36.76
C ALA A 334 27.02 -4.28 -37.24
N ASP A 335 26.64 -3.27 -38.04
CA ASP A 335 27.59 -2.37 -38.72
C ASP A 335 27.98 -1.13 -37.89
N ALA A 336 27.58 -1.07 -36.62
CA ALA A 336 27.95 0.03 -35.74
C ALA A 336 29.46 -0.01 -35.43
N ARG A 337 30.20 1.05 -35.80
CA ARG A 337 31.66 1.11 -35.66
C ARG A 337 32.15 1.40 -34.23
N THR A 338 31.26 1.82 -33.34
CA THR A 338 31.58 2.30 -31.99
C THR A 338 31.54 1.22 -30.91
N PHE A 339 31.12 -0.01 -31.25
CA PHE A 339 31.16 -1.17 -30.36
C PHE A 339 31.11 -2.48 -31.17
N GLY A 340 31.08 -3.65 -30.52
CA GLY A 340 31.14 -4.97 -31.18
C GLY A 340 29.88 -5.39 -31.95
N GLY A 341 28.79 -4.62 -31.87
CA GLY A 341 27.57 -4.81 -32.66
C GLY A 341 26.49 -5.70 -32.00
N PHE A 342 25.27 -5.61 -32.54
CA PHE A 342 24.15 -6.50 -32.18
C PHE A 342 23.96 -7.55 -33.28
N LEU A 343 24.64 -8.69 -33.17
CA LEU A 343 24.73 -9.66 -34.26
C LEU A 343 23.38 -10.31 -34.61
N LYS A 344 22.50 -10.52 -33.62
CA LYS A 344 21.12 -11.01 -33.82
C LYS A 344 20.04 -9.94 -33.63
N GLY A 345 20.44 -8.67 -33.57
CA GLY A 345 19.55 -7.52 -33.43
C GLY A 345 18.98 -7.34 -32.02
N ILE A 346 17.99 -6.44 -31.94
CA ILE A 346 17.33 -6.00 -30.71
C ILE A 346 15.82 -6.26 -30.83
N GLU A 347 15.19 -6.64 -29.73
CA GLU A 347 13.75 -6.82 -29.63
C GLU A 347 13.20 -6.07 -28.42
N ASN A 348 11.99 -5.52 -28.55
CA ASN A 348 11.28 -4.90 -27.44
C ASN A 348 10.36 -5.93 -26.78
N ASP A 349 10.54 -6.14 -25.48
CA ASP A 349 9.84 -7.11 -24.64
C ASP A 349 8.45 -6.61 -24.17
N GLY A 350 8.02 -5.43 -24.63
CA GLY A 350 6.65 -4.92 -24.49
C GLY A 350 6.33 -4.26 -23.15
N GLY A 351 7.30 -4.09 -22.25
CA GLY A 351 7.12 -3.39 -20.98
C GLY A 351 8.32 -3.41 -20.04
N LEU A 352 8.37 -2.41 -19.15
CA LEU A 352 9.34 -2.34 -18.06
C LEU A 352 9.10 -3.49 -17.08
N ASP A 353 10.18 -4.13 -16.63
CA ASP A 353 10.17 -5.01 -15.48
C ASP A 353 10.27 -4.13 -14.23
N LEU A 354 9.14 -3.95 -13.54
CA LEU A 354 9.08 -3.13 -12.34
C LEU A 354 9.91 -3.73 -11.21
N GLY A 355 9.99 -5.07 -11.13
CA GLY A 355 10.78 -5.71 -10.09
C GLY A 355 12.25 -5.35 -10.19
N LEU A 356 12.79 -5.24 -11.41
CA LEU A 356 14.16 -4.73 -11.61
C LEU A 356 14.38 -3.33 -11.00
N GLN A 357 13.40 -2.43 -11.06
CA GLN A 357 13.53 -1.09 -10.47
C GLN A 357 13.51 -1.11 -8.93
N TYR A 358 12.68 -1.96 -8.32
CA TYR A 358 12.69 -2.17 -6.87
C TYR A 358 13.95 -2.92 -6.43
N PHE A 359 14.42 -3.89 -7.22
CA PHE A 359 15.69 -4.58 -7.01
C PHE A 359 16.83 -3.56 -6.96
N ALA A 360 16.97 -2.68 -7.95
CA ALA A 360 18.05 -1.68 -7.96
C ALA A 360 17.84 -0.49 -7.00
N ARG A 361 16.80 -0.52 -6.14
CA ARG A 361 16.44 0.58 -5.22
C ARG A 361 16.23 1.92 -5.93
N ILE A 362 15.77 1.89 -7.18
CA ILE A 362 15.27 3.06 -7.91
C ILE A 362 13.91 3.45 -7.33
N LEU A 363 13.07 2.43 -7.08
CA LEU A 363 11.81 2.56 -6.37
C LEU A 363 11.94 1.93 -4.97
N THR A 364 11.26 2.52 -3.98
CA THR A 364 11.23 2.02 -2.60
C THR A 364 10.04 1.09 -2.38
N GLY A 365 10.33 -0.17 -2.03
CA GLY A 365 9.33 -1.18 -1.72
C GLY A 365 8.76 -1.08 -0.30
N THR A 366 7.67 -1.78 -0.05
CA THR A 366 7.15 -2.02 1.31
C THR A 366 7.88 -3.21 1.91
N VAL A 367 8.58 -3.02 3.02
CA VAL A 367 9.10 -4.14 3.83
C VAL A 367 7.90 -4.75 4.56
N PRO A 368 7.54 -6.02 4.31
CA PRO A 368 6.47 -6.66 5.05
C PRO A 368 6.84 -6.71 6.53
N LYS A 369 5.91 -6.34 7.42
CA LYS A 369 6.07 -6.51 8.87
C LYS A 369 6.07 -8.01 9.19
N SER A 370 7.26 -8.64 9.18
CA SER A 370 7.42 -10.07 9.46
C SER A 370 6.98 -10.46 10.87
N ASP A 371 6.86 -9.49 11.78
CA ASP A 371 6.44 -9.67 13.16
C ASP A 371 4.92 -9.56 13.36
N LEU A 372 4.15 -9.10 12.36
CA LEU A 372 2.70 -8.91 12.50
C LEU A 372 2.00 -10.20 12.95
N MET A 373 2.33 -11.35 12.36
CA MET A 373 1.73 -12.62 12.76
C MET A 373 2.06 -12.98 14.21
N SER A 374 3.31 -12.79 14.64
CA SER A 374 3.72 -12.99 16.03
C SER A 374 2.97 -12.05 16.97
N GLN A 375 2.82 -10.78 16.59
CA GLN A 375 2.03 -9.81 17.35
C GLN A 375 0.54 -10.20 17.42
N CYS A 376 -0.04 -10.76 16.34
CA CYS A 376 -1.41 -11.26 16.31
C CYS A 376 -1.63 -12.50 17.16
N ILE A 377 -0.67 -13.43 17.16
CA ILE A 377 -0.68 -14.60 18.04
C ILE A 377 -0.62 -14.15 19.50
N GLU A 378 0.28 -13.23 19.83
CA GLU A 378 0.40 -12.69 21.18
C GLU A 378 -0.84 -11.90 21.61
N LEU A 379 -1.45 -11.11 20.72
CA LEU A 379 -2.73 -10.45 20.98
C LEU A 379 -3.83 -11.47 21.28
N THR A 380 -3.96 -12.50 20.45
CA THR A 380 -4.95 -13.57 20.63
C THR A 380 -4.74 -14.29 21.97
N LYS A 381 -3.49 -14.66 22.29
CA LYS A 381 -3.15 -15.27 23.59
C LYS A 381 -3.54 -14.37 24.75
N LYS A 382 -3.27 -13.07 24.68
CA LYS A 382 -3.64 -12.09 25.73
C LYS A 382 -5.16 -11.97 25.88
N GLN A 383 -5.90 -11.98 24.77
CA GLN A 383 -7.36 -11.89 24.76
C GLN A 383 -8.07 -13.18 25.19
N SER A 384 -7.45 -14.35 25.01
CA SER A 384 -8.05 -15.64 25.36
C SER A 384 -7.56 -16.21 26.69
N SER A 385 -6.40 -15.75 27.18
CA SER A 385 -5.79 -16.27 28.40
C SER A 385 -6.31 -15.55 29.63
N ARG A 386 -6.85 -16.36 30.55
CA ARG A 386 -7.33 -15.92 31.85
C ARG A 386 -6.24 -15.25 32.70
N GLU A 387 -4.99 -15.71 32.60
CA GLU A 387 -3.86 -15.13 33.34
C GLU A 387 -3.62 -13.67 32.94
N TYR A 388 -3.62 -13.39 31.63
CA TYR A 388 -3.43 -12.03 31.12
C TYR A 388 -4.64 -11.13 31.41
N MET A 389 -5.86 -11.67 31.36
CA MET A 389 -7.07 -10.92 31.76
C MET A 389 -7.01 -10.48 33.23
N TYR A 390 -6.56 -11.33 34.16
CA TYR A 390 -6.42 -10.95 35.57
C TYR A 390 -5.38 -9.88 35.85
N GLN A 391 -4.37 -9.77 34.99
CA GLN A 391 -3.36 -8.71 35.06
C GLN A 391 -3.87 -7.38 34.44
N SER A 392 -4.99 -7.42 33.71
CA SER A 392 -5.59 -6.24 33.11
C SER A 392 -6.12 -5.30 34.19
N LYS A 393 -5.85 -4.01 34.00
CA LYS A 393 -6.28 -2.92 34.87
C LYS A 393 -7.13 -1.95 34.05
N LEU A 394 -8.16 -1.38 34.67
CA LEU A 394 -8.86 -0.21 34.14
C LEU A 394 -7.97 1.02 34.32
N GLY A 395 -7.72 1.72 33.23
CA GLY A 395 -7.10 3.04 33.18
C GLY A 395 -8.03 4.09 32.58
N VAL A 396 -7.69 5.37 32.79
CA VAL A 396 -8.44 6.50 32.23
C VAL A 396 -7.49 7.59 31.78
N THR A 397 -7.85 8.30 30.71
CA THR A 397 -7.21 9.52 30.25
C THR A 397 -8.25 10.62 30.17
N LEU A 398 -7.99 11.79 30.76
CA LEU A 398 -8.85 12.97 30.61
C LEU A 398 -8.53 13.65 29.26
N ASN A 399 -9.45 13.57 28.30
CA ASN A 399 -9.30 14.18 26.97
C ASN A 399 -9.55 15.69 27.01
N SER A 400 -10.61 16.11 27.70
CA SER A 400 -10.97 17.52 27.84
C SER A 400 -11.77 17.80 29.11
N SER A 401 -11.64 19.01 29.64
CA SER A 401 -12.44 19.51 30.75
C SER A 401 -12.86 20.96 30.51
N ASN A 402 -14.16 21.23 30.53
CA ASN A 402 -14.69 22.58 30.38
C ASN A 402 -16.03 22.72 31.12
N ASN A 403 -16.14 23.67 32.06
CA ASN A 403 -17.39 24.03 32.73
C ASN A 403 -18.20 22.83 33.25
N ASN A 404 -17.58 21.95 34.04
CA ASN A 404 -18.20 20.73 34.58
C ASN A 404 -18.64 19.70 33.52
N ASN A 405 -18.13 19.81 32.30
CA ASN A 405 -18.17 18.78 31.27
C ASN A 405 -16.77 18.15 31.17
N PHE A 406 -16.71 16.84 31.39
CA PHE A 406 -15.47 16.07 31.45
C PHE A 406 -15.55 14.92 30.46
N ASP A 407 -14.61 14.87 29.53
CA ASP A 407 -14.50 13.80 28.55
C ASP A 407 -13.33 12.89 28.91
N TYR A 408 -13.64 11.65 29.23
CA TYR A 408 -12.66 10.63 29.62
C TYR A 408 -12.59 9.53 28.58
N ARG A 409 -11.38 9.02 28.35
CA ARG A 409 -11.16 7.77 27.63
C ARG A 409 -10.80 6.67 28.60
N LEU A 410 -11.69 5.70 28.76
CA LEU A 410 -11.42 4.47 29.49
C LEU A 410 -10.67 3.49 28.58
N PHE A 411 -9.70 2.78 29.15
CA PHE A 411 -8.98 1.71 28.44
C PHE A 411 -8.64 0.56 29.38
N LEU A 412 -8.50 -0.64 28.80
CA LEU A 412 -8.03 -1.82 29.52
C LEU A 412 -6.57 -2.13 29.15
N SER A 413 -5.74 -2.38 30.17
CA SER A 413 -4.34 -2.73 29.93
C SER A 413 -4.18 -4.18 29.41
N ASN A 414 -2.97 -4.50 28.94
CA ASN A 414 -2.56 -5.83 28.47
C ASN A 414 -3.34 -6.37 27.26
N GLY A 415 -3.91 -5.50 26.42
CA GLY A 415 -4.62 -5.92 25.20
C GLY A 415 -5.97 -6.60 25.45
N ASN A 416 -6.53 -6.42 26.65
CA ASN A 416 -7.86 -6.88 27.01
C ASN A 416 -8.94 -5.97 26.40
N TYR A 417 -10.21 -6.41 26.41
CA TYR A 417 -11.31 -5.66 25.80
C TYR A 417 -12.57 -5.64 26.66
N PHE A 418 -13.40 -4.62 26.45
CA PHE A 418 -14.70 -4.50 27.12
C PHE A 418 -15.64 -5.57 26.56
N SER A 419 -16.00 -6.54 27.40
CA SER A 419 -16.85 -7.68 27.07
C SER A 419 -18.30 -7.42 27.42
N ARG A 420 -19.19 -7.68 26.47
CA ARG A 420 -20.65 -7.48 26.61
C ARG A 420 -21.24 -8.44 27.64
N GLN A 421 -22.04 -7.91 28.55
CA GLN A 421 -22.76 -8.65 29.57
C GLN A 421 -24.24 -8.75 29.18
N THR A 422 -24.67 -9.91 28.69
CA THR A 422 -26.07 -10.14 28.30
C THR A 422 -27.03 -10.00 29.47
N ASP A 423 -28.25 -9.51 29.20
CA ASP A 423 -29.37 -9.38 30.17
C ASP A 423 -29.05 -8.58 31.46
N SER A 424 -28.05 -7.70 31.42
CA SER A 424 -27.48 -7.08 32.61
C SER A 424 -27.93 -5.65 32.91
N LEU A 425 -28.73 -5.01 32.04
CA LEU A 425 -29.15 -3.62 32.24
C LEU A 425 -30.04 -3.47 33.47
N THR A 426 -29.45 -2.98 34.55
CA THR A 426 -30.13 -2.72 35.81
C THR A 426 -29.72 -1.34 36.32
N VAL A 427 -30.66 -0.66 36.96
CA VAL A 427 -30.41 0.60 37.68
C VAL A 427 -30.85 0.38 39.12
N ASN A 428 -29.88 0.27 40.03
CA ASN A 428 -30.11 0.20 41.46
C ASN A 428 -30.11 1.62 42.04
N LYS A 429 -31.25 2.01 42.62
CA LYS A 429 -31.48 3.32 43.23
C LYS A 429 -31.92 3.22 44.70
N ASP A 430 -31.74 2.07 45.32
CA ASP A 430 -32.27 1.78 46.67
C ASP A 430 -31.77 2.78 47.72
N ASN A 431 -30.58 3.36 47.51
CA ASN A 431 -29.99 4.37 48.39
C ASN A 431 -29.93 5.79 47.77
N TRP A 432 -30.69 6.06 46.70
CA TRP A 432 -30.71 7.38 46.06
C TRP A 432 -31.67 8.38 46.73
N GLY A 433 -32.58 7.88 47.57
CA GLY A 433 -33.62 8.67 48.21
C GLY A 433 -34.68 9.15 47.21
N SER A 434 -35.10 10.42 47.31
CA SER A 434 -36.14 11.01 46.45
C SER A 434 -35.63 11.54 45.10
N GLY A 435 -34.35 11.35 44.79
CA GLY A 435 -33.79 11.71 43.50
C GLY A 435 -34.34 10.83 42.37
N THR A 436 -34.14 11.26 41.11
CA THR A 436 -34.45 10.45 39.94
C THR A 436 -33.18 9.93 39.30
N ALA A 437 -33.23 8.70 38.79
CA ALA A 437 -32.17 8.09 37.98
C ALA A 437 -32.84 7.46 36.76
N ASN A 438 -32.43 7.89 35.57
CA ASN A 438 -32.96 7.38 34.31
C ASN A 438 -31.80 6.94 33.41
N LEU A 439 -31.85 5.71 32.92
CA LEU A 439 -30.90 5.18 31.95
C LEU A 439 -31.59 5.14 30.58
N ASP A 440 -31.10 5.90 29.63
CA ASP A 440 -31.52 5.85 28.23
C ASP A 440 -30.45 5.13 27.41
N SER A 441 -30.82 4.07 26.72
CA SER A 441 -29.93 3.32 25.83
C SER A 441 -30.51 3.33 24.42
N GLY A 442 -29.78 3.90 23.46
CA GLY A 442 -30.14 3.85 22.04
C GLY A 442 -30.37 2.39 21.61
N LYS A 443 -31.53 2.11 21.00
CA LYS A 443 -32.18 0.79 20.86
C LYS A 443 -31.40 -0.33 20.13
N THR A 444 -30.12 -0.18 19.82
CA THR A 444 -29.38 -1.09 18.94
C THR A 444 -28.55 -2.17 19.66
N TYR A 445 -28.07 -1.93 20.90
CA TYR A 445 -27.29 -2.92 21.66
C TYR A 445 -27.52 -2.78 23.18
N ASN A 446 -28.29 -3.70 23.77
CA ASN A 446 -28.71 -3.64 25.19
C ASN A 446 -27.79 -4.41 26.16
N ASP A 447 -26.52 -4.67 25.81
CA ASP A 447 -25.62 -5.43 26.68
C ASP A 447 -24.65 -4.48 27.42
N ALA A 448 -24.59 -4.55 28.75
CA ALA A 448 -23.70 -3.69 29.53
C ALA A 448 -22.23 -4.01 29.26
N LEU A 449 -21.38 -2.98 29.28
CA LEU A 449 -19.93 -3.08 29.16
C LEU A 449 -19.22 -2.60 30.43
N VAL A 450 -19.89 -1.72 31.17
CA VAL A 450 -19.41 -1.17 32.42
C VAL A 450 -20.55 -1.10 33.43
N LYS A 451 -20.22 -1.23 34.71
CA LYS A 451 -21.09 -0.81 35.81
C LYS A 451 -20.59 0.53 36.33
N VAL A 452 -21.45 1.53 36.29
CA VAL A 452 -21.17 2.86 36.84
C VAL A 452 -21.86 3.01 38.18
N ARG A 453 -21.11 3.44 39.19
CA ARG A 453 -21.60 3.81 40.52
C ARG A 453 -21.36 5.30 40.71
N VAL A 454 -22.37 6.05 41.13
CA VAL A 454 -22.23 7.47 41.48
C VAL A 454 -22.57 7.64 42.94
N ASP A 455 -21.59 8.06 43.74
CA ASP A 455 -21.77 8.37 45.15
C ASP A 455 -21.80 9.91 45.33
N ILE A 456 -22.80 10.40 46.08
CA ILE A 456 -22.90 11.79 46.55
C ILE A 456 -23.13 11.73 48.07
N GLY A 457 -22.04 11.77 48.84
CA GLY A 457 -22.09 11.66 50.29
C GLY A 457 -22.50 10.26 50.72
N ASP A 458 -23.63 10.11 51.38
CA ASP A 458 -24.20 8.83 51.81
C ASP A 458 -25.17 8.20 50.80
N LYS A 459 -25.50 8.92 49.71
CA LYS A 459 -26.41 8.46 48.65
C LYS A 459 -25.65 7.91 47.46
N TRP A 460 -26.19 6.86 46.84
CA TRP A 460 -25.57 6.29 45.65
C TRP A 460 -26.59 5.70 44.65
N VAL A 461 -26.18 5.65 43.38
CA VAL A 461 -26.86 4.91 42.29
C VAL A 461 -25.85 4.02 41.60
N GLU A 462 -26.23 2.79 41.31
CA GLU A 462 -25.48 1.90 40.42
C GLU A 462 -26.28 1.64 39.15
N ALA A 463 -25.64 1.74 37.98
CA ALA A 463 -26.26 1.47 36.69
C ALA A 463 -25.32 0.66 35.81
N GLN A 464 -25.89 -0.31 35.11
CA GLN A 464 -25.22 -1.12 34.12
C GLN A 464 -25.37 -0.45 32.76
N MET A 465 -24.27 -0.02 32.15
CA MET A 465 -24.29 0.83 30.96
C MET A 465 -23.70 0.12 29.73
N PRO A 466 -24.42 0.06 28.60
CA PRO A 466 -23.90 -0.40 27.32
C PRO A 466 -23.07 0.72 26.64
N ARG A 467 -22.64 0.50 25.39
CA ARG A 467 -22.14 1.58 24.52
C ARG A 467 -23.33 2.45 24.09
N GLU A 468 -23.08 3.74 23.87
CA GLU A 468 -24.09 4.71 23.39
C GLU A 468 -25.29 4.82 24.35
N ALA A 469 -25.02 4.95 25.66
CA ALA A 469 -26.04 5.11 26.69
C ALA A 469 -25.80 6.34 27.56
N THR A 470 -26.89 6.90 28.08
CA THR A 470 -26.87 8.06 28.96
C THR A 470 -27.61 7.77 30.26
N LEU A 471 -26.89 7.84 31.39
CA LEU A 471 -27.44 7.83 32.73
C LEU A 471 -27.64 9.28 33.19
N THR A 472 -28.88 9.68 33.42
CA THR A 472 -29.24 11.00 33.95
C THR A 472 -29.68 10.87 35.40
N LEU A 473 -28.95 11.51 36.30
CA LEU A 473 -29.20 11.54 37.74
C LEU A 473 -29.60 12.94 38.17
N LYS A 474 -30.71 13.06 38.90
CA LYS A 474 -31.14 14.29 39.56
C LYS A 474 -31.07 14.08 41.06
N ALA A 475 -30.09 14.69 41.72
CA ALA A 475 -29.89 14.50 43.16
C ALA A 475 -30.74 15.47 43.97
N GLN A 476 -31.10 15.06 45.19
CA GLN A 476 -31.80 15.91 46.14
C GLN A 476 -30.80 16.90 46.79
N VAL A 477 -31.20 18.17 46.90
CA VAL A 477 -30.38 19.23 47.50
C VAL A 477 -30.56 19.26 49.02
N GLY A 478 -29.49 19.00 49.76
CA GLY A 478 -29.47 19.08 51.23
C GLY A 478 -30.48 18.17 51.92
N SER A 479 -31.00 18.64 53.06
CA SER A 479 -32.00 17.94 53.85
C SER A 479 -33.04 18.91 54.43
N THR A 480 -34.23 18.39 54.76
CA THR A 480 -35.24 19.16 55.50
C THR A 480 -34.70 19.66 56.84
N THR A 481 -33.81 18.90 57.48
CA THR A 481 -33.13 19.28 58.72
C THR A 481 -32.24 20.52 58.53
N TYR A 482 -31.47 20.59 57.44
CA TYR A 482 -30.65 21.76 57.12
C TYR A 482 -31.49 22.98 56.77
N TYR A 483 -32.56 22.81 55.99
CA TYR A 483 -33.49 23.90 55.72
C TYR A 483 -34.11 24.48 57.01
N ASN A 484 -34.50 23.60 57.94
CA ASN A 484 -35.04 23.99 59.24
C ASN A 484 -33.98 24.69 60.11
N SER A 485 -32.70 24.30 60.04
CA SER A 485 -31.64 24.97 60.77
C SER A 485 -31.37 26.39 60.24
N LEU A 486 -31.47 26.60 58.92
CA LEU A 486 -31.40 27.94 58.33
C LEU A 486 -32.58 28.81 58.77
N LYS A 487 -33.81 28.27 58.80
CA LYS A 487 -34.98 28.99 59.32
C LYS A 487 -34.85 29.32 60.80
N ALA A 488 -34.35 28.39 61.60
CA ALA A 488 -34.08 28.62 63.02
C ALA A 488 -33.03 29.73 63.21
N ALA A 489 -32.00 29.78 62.37
CA ALA A 489 -31.01 30.85 62.38
C ALA A 489 -31.64 32.21 62.07
N VAL A 490 -32.53 32.32 61.07
CA VAL A 490 -33.28 33.56 60.80
C VAL A 490 -34.07 34.00 62.02
N SER A 491 -34.86 33.10 62.60
CA SER A 491 -35.68 33.41 63.79
C SER A 491 -34.81 33.88 64.98
N ALA A 492 -33.67 33.22 65.22
CA ALA A 492 -32.74 33.63 66.27
C ALA A 492 -32.13 35.03 66.02
N LYS A 493 -31.78 35.35 64.76
CA LYS A 493 -31.27 36.68 64.40
C LYS A 493 -32.34 37.76 64.48
N GLU A 494 -33.60 37.44 64.14
CA GLU A 494 -34.73 38.36 64.29
C GLU A 494 -34.99 38.68 65.77
N SER A 495 -35.00 37.68 66.66
CA SER A 495 -35.13 37.92 68.11
C SER A 495 -33.97 38.78 68.68
N ALA A 496 -32.74 38.59 68.17
CA ALA A 496 -31.60 39.41 68.57
C ALA A 496 -31.75 40.87 68.10
N ARG A 497 -32.26 41.08 66.87
CA ARG A 497 -32.59 42.42 66.35
C ARG A 497 -33.66 43.09 67.22
N ASP A 498 -34.76 42.39 67.51
CA ASP A 498 -35.86 42.95 68.30
C ASP A 498 -35.39 43.35 69.70
N SER A 499 -34.52 42.54 70.31
CA SER A 499 -33.88 42.87 71.59
C SER A 499 -32.99 44.11 71.48
N ALA A 500 -32.23 44.26 70.40
CA ALA A 500 -31.37 45.43 70.17
C ALA A 500 -32.20 46.71 69.93
N VAL A 501 -33.31 46.61 69.20
CA VAL A 501 -34.25 47.71 68.95
C VAL A 501 -34.95 48.12 70.25
N ALA A 502 -35.39 47.17 71.07
CA ALA A 502 -35.98 47.48 72.37
C ALA A 502 -34.99 48.19 73.32
N ALA A 503 -33.72 47.77 73.32
CA ALA A 503 -32.67 48.46 74.09
C ALA A 503 -32.40 49.87 73.57
N TYR A 504 -32.44 50.07 72.24
CA TYR A 504 -32.34 51.41 71.62
C TYR A 504 -33.48 52.33 72.07
N GLY A 505 -34.74 51.87 71.96
CA GLY A 505 -35.91 52.64 72.38
C GLY A 505 -35.88 53.03 73.87
N LYS A 506 -35.38 52.13 74.74
CA LYS A 506 -35.18 52.45 76.15
C LYS A 506 -34.18 53.59 76.38
N ILE A 507 -33.08 53.62 75.62
CA ILE A 507 -32.09 54.70 75.71
C ILE A 507 -32.67 56.02 75.21
N GLU A 508 -33.52 56.00 74.17
CA GLU A 508 -34.26 57.19 73.72
C GLU A 508 -35.21 57.70 74.82
N ASP A 509 -35.99 56.82 75.44
CA ASP A 509 -36.89 57.18 76.54
C ASP A 509 -36.12 57.81 77.73
N ASP A 510 -35.00 57.19 78.13
CA ASP A 510 -34.13 57.69 79.21
C ASP A 510 -33.51 59.06 78.84
N LEU A 511 -33.14 59.26 77.57
CA LEU A 511 -32.59 60.51 77.05
C LEU A 511 -33.63 61.64 77.06
N ASP A 512 -34.86 61.35 76.64
CA ASP A 512 -35.96 62.31 76.65
C ASP A 512 -36.38 62.68 78.07
N ALA A 513 -36.42 61.70 78.99
CA ALA A 513 -36.62 61.97 80.41
C ALA A 513 -35.52 62.86 81.01
N ALA A 514 -34.25 62.61 80.67
CA ALA A 514 -33.13 63.43 81.10
C ALA A 514 -33.18 64.86 80.54
N ARG A 515 -33.58 65.02 79.27
CA ARG A 515 -33.81 66.35 78.65
C ARG A 515 -34.94 67.10 79.32
N ALA A 516 -36.08 66.45 79.59
CA ALA A 516 -37.20 67.07 80.31
C ALA A 516 -36.78 67.51 81.72
N LYS A 517 -35.98 66.70 82.42
CA LYS A 517 -35.41 67.05 83.74
C LYS A 517 -34.46 68.24 83.63
N LEU A 518 -33.60 68.30 82.62
CA LEU A 518 -32.70 69.43 82.37
C LEU A 518 -33.51 70.72 82.19
N THR A 519 -34.52 70.73 81.32
CA THR A 519 -35.39 71.90 81.10
C THR A 519 -36.10 72.34 82.39
N SER A 520 -36.56 71.39 83.20
CA SER A 520 -37.17 71.70 84.50
C SER A 520 -36.18 72.35 85.47
N LEU A 521 -34.94 71.85 85.54
CA LEU A 521 -33.89 72.41 86.39
C LEU A 521 -33.44 73.81 85.92
N GLU A 522 -33.28 74.01 84.61
CA GLU A 522 -32.96 75.32 84.03
C GLU A 522 -34.06 76.35 84.31
N THR A 523 -35.33 75.93 84.28
CA THR A 523 -36.47 76.78 84.65
C THR A 523 -36.40 77.17 86.13
N LYS A 524 -36.15 76.21 87.03
CA LYS A 524 -36.02 76.48 88.49
C LYS A 524 -34.83 77.37 88.82
N LEU A 525 -33.70 77.20 88.12
CA LEU A 525 -32.54 78.06 88.26
C LEU A 525 -32.89 79.50 87.86
N ALA A 526 -33.53 79.69 86.69
CA ALA A 526 -33.95 81.01 86.23
C ALA A 526 -34.97 81.68 87.17
N GLU A 527 -35.92 80.92 87.73
CA GLU A 527 -36.87 81.42 88.73
C GLU A 527 -36.18 81.86 90.03
N GLU A 528 -35.18 81.11 90.50
CA GLU A 528 -34.42 81.45 91.72
C GLU A 528 -33.48 82.63 91.49
N GLU A 529 -32.85 82.75 90.32
CA GLU A 529 -32.03 83.90 89.92
C GLU A 529 -32.85 85.17 89.67
N ALA A 530 -34.12 85.08 89.29
CA ALA A 530 -35.00 86.23 89.11
C ALA A 530 -35.40 86.91 90.44
N LYS A 531 -35.18 86.25 91.59
CA LYS A 531 -35.42 86.84 92.91
C LYS A 531 -34.44 88.00 93.20
N PRO A 532 -34.80 88.98 94.05
CA PRO A 532 -33.90 90.07 94.41
C PRO A 532 -32.73 89.60 95.29
N VAL A 533 -31.55 90.23 95.17
CA VAL A 533 -30.36 89.94 95.99
C VAL A 533 -30.52 90.51 97.41
N LYS A 534 -30.28 89.70 98.46
CA LYS A 534 -30.44 90.11 99.86
C LYS A 534 -29.44 91.21 100.26
N LYS A 535 -29.94 92.39 100.65
CA LYS A 535 -29.12 93.44 101.31
C LYS A 535 -29.12 93.25 102.83
N ALA A 536 -27.97 93.51 103.47
CA ALA A 536 -27.78 93.27 104.90
C ALA A 536 -28.77 94.09 105.76
N GLY A 537 -29.59 93.41 106.56
CA GLY A 537 -30.47 94.02 107.57
C GLY A 537 -31.97 93.77 107.42
N ASP A 538 -32.44 93.15 106.33
CA ASP A 538 -33.88 92.96 106.07
C ASP A 538 -34.38 91.55 106.48
N PRO A 539 -35.32 91.41 107.44
CA PRO A 539 -35.64 90.12 108.06
C PRO A 539 -36.67 89.27 107.31
N LYS A 540 -37.37 89.75 106.26
CA LYS A 540 -38.36 88.95 105.51
C LYS A 540 -38.52 89.41 104.04
N GLY A 541 -37.92 88.66 103.12
CA GLY A 541 -38.16 88.70 101.68
C GLY A 541 -37.67 87.40 101.04
N ASP A 542 -38.33 86.96 99.97
CA ASP A 542 -37.93 85.76 99.20
C ASP A 542 -36.78 86.16 98.26
N TYR A 543 -35.57 86.26 98.83
CA TYR A 543 -34.35 86.67 98.11
C TYR A 543 -33.69 85.46 97.43
N GLN A 544 -32.78 85.72 96.49
CA GLN A 544 -31.93 84.67 95.90
C GLN A 544 -31.23 83.86 97.00
N ASP A 545 -31.28 82.53 96.88
CA ASP A 545 -30.54 81.60 97.72
C ASP A 545 -29.32 81.06 96.96
N PRO A 546 -28.10 81.54 97.27
CA PRO A 546 -26.89 81.10 96.59
C PRO A 546 -26.63 79.59 96.71
N VAL A 547 -27.13 78.96 97.77
CA VAL A 547 -26.97 77.51 97.99
C VAL A 547 -27.85 76.74 97.01
N LYS A 548 -29.09 77.21 96.75
CA LYS A 548 -29.98 76.59 95.77
C LYS A 548 -29.52 76.81 94.33
N ILE A 549 -29.02 78.00 94.01
CA ILE A 549 -28.43 78.30 92.70
C ILE A 549 -27.27 77.32 92.43
N ALA A 550 -26.32 77.22 93.36
CA ALA A 550 -25.18 76.30 93.22
C ALA A 550 -25.61 74.82 93.13
N ASP A 551 -26.65 74.41 93.87
CA ASP A 551 -27.23 73.06 93.79
C ASP A 551 -27.88 72.79 92.42
N TYR A 552 -28.68 73.73 91.89
CA TYR A 552 -29.28 73.61 90.57
C TYR A 552 -28.22 73.62 89.45
N GLU A 553 -27.20 74.47 89.53
CA GLU A 553 -26.08 74.46 88.59
C GLU A 553 -25.32 73.11 88.61
N ALA A 554 -25.08 72.56 89.81
CA ALA A 554 -24.45 71.24 89.95
C ALA A 554 -25.33 70.12 89.35
N GLN A 555 -26.63 70.13 89.62
CA GLN A 555 -27.59 69.16 89.06
C GLN A 555 -27.76 69.30 87.54
N ILE A 556 -27.72 70.51 87.00
CA ILE A 556 -27.72 70.79 85.55
C ILE A 556 -26.45 70.22 84.91
N SER A 557 -25.28 70.50 85.50
CA SER A 557 -23.99 69.98 85.02
C SER A 557 -23.99 68.45 84.99
N GLU A 558 -24.48 67.81 86.06
CA GLU A 558 -24.58 66.35 86.13
C GLU A 558 -25.60 65.79 85.13
N THR A 559 -26.76 66.44 84.97
CA THR A 559 -27.76 66.03 83.97
C THR A 559 -27.23 66.17 82.53
N LYS A 560 -26.42 67.20 82.24
CA LYS A 560 -25.73 67.36 80.95
C LYS A 560 -24.70 66.25 80.68
N LYS A 561 -24.00 65.76 81.71
CA LYS A 561 -23.13 64.57 81.58
C LYS A 561 -23.94 63.30 81.29
N ILE A 562 -25.07 63.11 81.98
CA ILE A 562 -25.99 61.99 81.73
C ILE A 562 -26.46 62.02 80.27
N ILE A 563 -26.91 63.18 79.77
CA ILE A 563 -27.33 63.36 78.37
C ILE A 563 -26.19 63.04 77.40
N THR A 564 -24.97 63.51 77.66
CA THR A 564 -23.81 63.20 76.81
C THR A 564 -23.50 61.69 76.77
N SER A 565 -23.56 61.03 77.94
CA SER A 565 -23.37 59.58 78.07
C SER A 565 -24.46 58.80 77.32
N LEU A 566 -25.73 59.16 77.51
CA LEU A 566 -26.87 58.53 76.82
C LEU A 566 -26.81 58.75 75.30
N ASN A 567 -26.43 59.95 74.82
CA ASN A 567 -26.21 60.18 73.39
C ASN A 567 -25.10 59.27 72.82
N THR A 568 -24.02 59.05 73.57
CA THR A 568 -22.95 58.14 73.15
C THR A 568 -23.45 56.69 73.09
N GLN A 569 -24.16 56.25 74.13
CA GLN A 569 -24.77 54.92 74.17
C GLN A 569 -25.79 54.72 73.05
N LEU A 570 -26.56 55.76 72.70
CA LEU A 570 -27.53 55.72 71.61
C LEU A 570 -26.85 55.44 70.26
N VAL A 571 -25.72 56.11 69.97
CA VAL A 571 -24.95 55.88 68.73
C VAL A 571 -24.36 54.47 68.67
N ASP A 572 -23.80 53.96 69.77
CA ASP A 572 -23.25 52.60 69.80
C ASP A 572 -24.35 51.54 69.72
N GLN A 573 -25.50 51.79 70.34
CA GLN A 573 -26.65 50.91 70.23
C GLN A 573 -27.26 50.94 68.82
N GLN A 574 -27.24 52.09 68.12
CA GLN A 574 -27.64 52.17 66.72
C GLN A 574 -26.80 51.26 65.83
N LYS A 575 -25.47 51.27 65.97
CA LYS A 575 -24.57 50.34 65.25
C LYS A 575 -24.90 48.87 65.55
N THR A 576 -25.31 48.59 66.79
CA THR A 576 -25.73 47.24 67.19
C THR A 576 -27.00 46.81 66.46
N VAL A 577 -27.99 47.72 66.32
CA VAL A 577 -29.21 47.50 65.52
C VAL A 577 -28.88 47.32 64.04
N GLU A 578 -28.01 48.16 63.46
CA GLU A 578 -27.58 48.06 62.06
C GLU A 578 -26.87 46.73 61.77
N ASN A 579 -25.96 46.29 62.65
CA ASN A 579 -25.32 44.98 62.54
C ASN A 579 -26.35 43.85 62.69
N ALA A 580 -27.29 43.94 63.63
CA ALA A 580 -28.34 42.93 63.78
C ALA A 580 -29.23 42.83 62.53
N ASN A 581 -29.59 43.96 61.90
CA ASN A 581 -30.30 43.99 60.62
C ASN A 581 -29.50 43.30 59.50
N TYR A 582 -28.21 43.62 59.37
CA TYR A 582 -27.32 42.98 58.40
C TYR A 582 -27.25 41.44 58.61
N GLN A 583 -27.20 40.99 59.86
CA GLN A 583 -27.18 39.56 60.20
C GLN A 583 -28.50 38.85 59.85
N VAL A 584 -29.65 39.51 60.05
CA VAL A 584 -30.96 39.00 59.62
C VAL A 584 -31.02 38.85 58.10
N GLU A 585 -30.62 39.88 57.35
CA GLU A 585 -30.63 39.86 55.89
C GLU A 585 -29.65 38.81 55.33
N THR A 586 -28.50 38.62 55.98
CA THR A 586 -27.56 37.55 55.64
C THR A 586 -28.19 36.17 55.85
N ALA A 587 -28.88 35.96 56.98
CA ALA A 587 -29.55 34.69 57.27
C ALA A 587 -30.74 34.42 56.32
N ARG A 588 -31.53 35.45 56.00
CA ARG A 588 -32.63 35.35 55.01
C ARG A 588 -32.10 35.03 53.62
N SER A 589 -31.02 35.70 53.21
CA SER A 589 -30.34 35.42 51.94
C SER A 589 -29.85 33.96 51.87
N ALA A 590 -29.40 33.37 52.98
CA ALA A 590 -29.04 31.95 53.03
C ALA A 590 -30.24 31.01 52.80
N VAL A 591 -31.42 31.33 53.35
CA VAL A 591 -32.67 30.59 53.09
C VAL A 591 -33.10 30.72 51.63
N THR A 592 -33.13 31.93 51.09
CA THR A 592 -33.50 32.19 49.68
C THR A 592 -32.53 31.50 48.72
N ASN A 593 -31.22 31.53 49.02
CA ASN A 593 -30.23 30.82 48.24
C ASN A 593 -30.47 29.30 48.29
N TYR A 594 -30.76 28.72 49.46
CA TYR A 594 -31.11 27.30 49.56
C TYR A 594 -32.36 26.95 48.74
N GLU A 595 -33.42 27.75 48.80
CA GLU A 595 -34.64 27.56 48.01
C GLU A 595 -34.36 27.61 46.50
N TYR A 596 -33.49 28.55 46.07
CA TYR A 596 -33.03 28.61 44.69
C TYR A 596 -32.28 27.34 44.26
N LEU A 597 -31.41 26.79 45.13
CA LEU A 597 -30.68 25.55 44.85
C LEU A 597 -31.64 24.34 44.79
N VAL A 598 -32.66 24.27 45.66
CA VAL A 598 -33.70 23.22 45.61
C VAL A 598 -34.52 23.30 44.32
N ALA A 599 -34.84 24.51 43.85
CA ALA A 599 -35.53 24.71 42.57
C ALA A 599 -34.65 24.34 41.36
N ASN A 600 -33.32 24.45 41.50
CA ASN A 600 -32.31 24.12 40.48
C ASN A 600 -31.39 23.00 40.95
N PRO A 601 -31.92 21.77 41.16
CA PRO A 601 -31.15 20.67 41.70
C PRO A 601 -30.02 20.26 40.75
N PRO A 602 -28.96 19.63 41.27
CA PRO A 602 -27.84 19.17 40.46
C PRO A 602 -28.29 18.02 39.55
N ILE A 603 -27.85 18.07 38.30
CA ILE A 603 -28.08 17.02 37.31
C ILE A 603 -26.72 16.49 36.88
N ILE A 604 -26.49 15.19 37.06
CA ILE A 604 -25.29 14.50 36.61
C ILE A 604 -25.71 13.61 35.44
N GLU A 605 -25.18 13.90 34.26
CA GLU A 605 -25.33 13.09 33.05
C GLU A 605 -24.01 12.34 32.83
N ILE A 606 -24.09 11.02 32.76
CA ILE A 606 -22.96 10.15 32.41
C ILE A 606 -23.30 9.48 31.10
N GLU A 607 -22.46 9.65 30.09
CA GLU A 607 -22.65 9.13 28.75
C GLU A 607 -21.48 8.23 28.38
N THR A 608 -21.77 7.03 27.86
CA THR A 608 -20.78 6.11 27.32
C THR A 608 -20.86 6.10 25.80
N ASP A 609 -19.74 6.24 25.10
CA ASP A 609 -19.69 6.27 23.64
C ASP A 609 -18.57 5.37 23.08
N LYS A 610 -18.69 4.97 21.82
CA LYS A 610 -17.68 4.18 21.12
C LYS A 610 -16.49 5.05 20.72
N VAL A 611 -15.29 4.50 20.92
CA VAL A 611 -14.08 5.07 20.34
C VAL A 611 -13.95 4.54 18.91
N THR A 612 -13.87 5.44 17.94
CA THR A 612 -13.55 5.07 16.56
C THR A 612 -12.11 5.43 16.23
N SER A 613 -11.40 4.53 15.54
CA SER A 613 -10.11 4.85 14.95
C SER A 613 -10.28 5.89 13.84
N TYR A 614 -9.17 6.52 13.43
CA TYR A 614 -9.15 7.44 12.28
C TYR A 614 -9.79 6.86 11.00
N TRP A 615 -9.81 5.53 10.87
CA TRP A 615 -10.34 4.80 9.73
C TRP A 615 -11.79 4.30 9.93
N GLY A 616 -12.46 4.68 11.02
CA GLY A 616 -13.87 4.38 11.30
C GLY A 616 -14.14 3.05 12.02
N PHE A 617 -13.10 2.34 12.47
CA PHE A 617 -13.27 1.08 13.22
C PHE A 617 -13.52 1.33 14.70
N VAL A 618 -14.45 0.58 15.29
CA VAL A 618 -14.72 0.65 16.73
C VAL A 618 -13.61 -0.06 17.52
N SER A 619 -12.97 0.66 18.43
CA SER A 619 -12.03 0.09 19.39
C SER A 619 -12.79 -0.60 20.52
N TYR A 620 -12.50 -1.88 20.72
CA TYR A 620 -13.13 -2.72 21.74
C TYR A 620 -12.39 -2.67 23.08
N ASP A 621 -11.13 -2.26 23.07
CA ASP A 621 -10.27 -2.03 24.24
C ASP A 621 -10.47 -0.65 24.88
N LYS A 622 -11.21 0.26 24.22
CA LYS A 622 -11.48 1.62 24.68
C LYS A 622 -12.98 1.95 24.69
N LEU A 623 -13.34 2.87 25.58
CA LEU A 623 -14.70 3.40 25.75
C LEU A 623 -14.59 4.88 26.16
N ASP A 624 -15.26 5.78 25.45
CA ASP A 624 -15.32 7.18 25.88
C ASP A 624 -16.45 7.32 26.93
N LEU A 625 -16.17 8.09 27.98
CA LEU A 625 -17.04 8.33 29.13
C LEU A 625 -17.13 9.84 29.37
N GLN A 626 -18.28 10.42 29.08
CA GLN A 626 -18.52 11.83 29.30
C GLN A 626 -19.32 12.03 30.57
N ILE A 627 -18.88 12.95 31.43
CA ILE A 627 -19.53 13.29 32.69
C ILE A 627 -19.85 14.77 32.66
N ARG A 628 -21.15 15.11 32.69
CA ARG A 628 -21.63 16.49 32.68
C ARG A 628 -22.41 16.77 33.97
N VAL A 629 -21.98 17.77 34.73
CA VAL A 629 -22.64 18.17 35.98
C VAL A 629 -23.24 19.56 35.82
N LYS A 630 -24.56 19.61 35.63
CA LYS A 630 -25.34 20.87 35.61
C LYS A 630 -25.69 21.26 37.04
N ASN A 631 -25.66 22.55 37.34
CA ASN A 631 -25.90 23.11 38.68
C ASN A 631 -25.01 22.47 39.77
N ALA A 632 -23.71 22.29 39.49
CA ALA A 632 -22.78 21.67 40.44
C ALA A 632 -22.75 22.37 41.82
N GLY A 633 -22.98 23.69 41.88
CA GLY A 633 -23.11 24.43 43.13
C GLY A 633 -24.27 23.98 44.05
N SER A 634 -25.27 23.28 43.50
CA SER A 634 -26.40 22.72 44.25
C SER A 634 -26.08 21.34 44.86
N LEU A 635 -24.89 20.79 44.66
CA LEU A 635 -24.44 19.55 45.31
C LEU A 635 -24.10 19.80 46.79
N ILE A 636 -25.15 19.87 47.60
CA ILE A 636 -25.08 20.15 49.02
C ILE A 636 -25.54 18.92 49.80
N GLY A 637 -24.72 18.53 50.78
CA GLY A 637 -24.97 17.45 51.72
C GLY A 637 -26.03 17.73 52.76
N LYS A 638 -26.34 16.72 53.58
CA LYS A 638 -27.37 16.79 54.62
C LYS A 638 -27.14 17.89 55.67
N ASP A 639 -25.90 18.33 55.83
CA ASP A 639 -25.43 19.32 56.81
C ASP A 639 -25.16 20.71 56.19
N GLY A 640 -25.38 20.89 54.89
CA GLY A 640 -25.08 22.14 54.19
C GLY A 640 -23.68 22.22 53.58
N THR A 641 -22.84 21.20 53.76
CA THR A 641 -21.51 21.18 53.14
C THR A 641 -21.59 20.85 51.65
N LYS A 642 -20.67 21.41 50.85
CA LYS A 642 -20.54 21.02 49.44
C LYS A 642 -19.97 19.61 49.35
N ILE A 643 -20.60 18.73 48.58
CA ILE A 643 -20.15 17.35 48.39
C ILE A 643 -19.87 17.10 46.91
N ALA A 644 -18.62 16.83 46.57
CA ALA A 644 -18.27 16.46 45.20
C ALA A 644 -18.70 15.00 44.91
N PRO A 645 -19.11 14.69 43.67
CA PRO A 645 -19.50 13.33 43.31
C PRO A 645 -18.25 12.43 43.21
N VAL A 646 -18.42 11.15 43.52
CA VAL A 646 -17.45 10.10 43.19
C VAL A 646 -18.08 9.19 42.14
N VAL A 647 -17.41 9.00 41.01
CA VAL A 647 -17.90 8.12 39.94
C VAL A 647 -17.02 6.88 39.88
N GLY A 648 -17.52 5.77 40.42
CA GLY A 648 -16.93 4.44 40.28
C GLY A 648 -17.30 3.82 38.93
N VAL A 649 -16.32 3.23 38.25
CA VAL A 649 -16.49 2.52 36.99
C VAL A 649 -15.86 1.14 37.13
N GLN A 650 -16.67 0.11 36.98
CA GLN A 650 -16.24 -1.28 36.88
C GLN A 650 -16.34 -1.70 35.43
N ALA A 651 -15.20 -1.96 34.79
CA ALA A 651 -15.19 -2.54 33.45
C ALA A 651 -15.49 -4.04 33.50
N TYR A 652 -16.16 -4.53 32.46
CA TYR A 652 -16.35 -5.96 32.25
C TYR A 652 -15.46 -6.46 31.13
N ASP A 653 -14.75 -7.55 31.39
CA ASP A 653 -13.96 -8.30 30.42
C ASP A 653 -14.44 -9.76 30.36
N GLY A 654 -13.64 -10.65 29.78
CA GLY A 654 -13.95 -12.09 29.70
C GLY A 654 -14.05 -12.82 31.06
N THR A 655 -13.72 -12.16 32.18
CA THR A 655 -13.85 -12.75 33.53
C THR A 655 -15.24 -12.56 34.14
N TYR A 656 -16.14 -11.82 33.47
CA TYR A 656 -17.52 -11.58 33.90
C TYR A 656 -18.54 -12.22 32.94
N TRP A 657 -19.63 -12.70 33.51
CA TRP A 657 -20.83 -13.17 32.80
C TRP A 657 -22.09 -12.67 33.50
N ARG A 658 -22.98 -11.99 32.76
CA ARG A 658 -24.20 -11.37 33.32
C ARG A 658 -23.90 -10.51 34.54
N SER A 659 -22.84 -9.70 34.46
CA SER A 659 -22.34 -8.85 35.55
C SER A 659 -21.83 -9.59 36.80
N ASN A 660 -21.73 -10.92 36.76
CA ASN A 660 -21.18 -11.73 37.85
C ASN A 660 -19.79 -12.24 37.46
N PRO A 661 -18.81 -12.25 38.38
CA PRO A 661 -17.52 -12.84 38.11
C PRO A 661 -17.66 -14.35 37.92
N ILE A 662 -17.01 -14.90 36.88
CA ILE A 662 -17.06 -16.34 36.57
C ILE A 662 -16.27 -17.14 37.61
N VAL A 663 -15.26 -16.52 38.27
CA VAL A 663 -14.44 -17.16 39.31
C VAL A 663 -14.17 -16.20 40.46
N ASN A 664 -14.09 -16.72 41.69
CA ASN A 664 -13.80 -15.96 42.91
C ASN A 664 -12.29 -16.07 43.22
N PRO A 665 -11.48 -14.99 43.17
CA PRO A 665 -11.87 -13.58 43.32
C PRO A 665 -12.16 -12.84 42.00
N ALA A 666 -13.06 -11.85 42.09
CA ALA A 666 -13.30 -10.89 41.01
C ALA A 666 -12.02 -10.14 40.64
N ASN A 667 -11.88 -9.71 39.38
CA ASN A 667 -10.75 -8.86 39.00
C ASN A 667 -10.97 -7.43 39.49
N GLU A 668 -10.63 -7.18 40.76
CA GLU A 668 -10.76 -5.86 41.42
C GLU A 668 -9.96 -4.76 40.69
N ASN A 669 -8.99 -5.12 39.86
CA ASN A 669 -8.21 -4.17 39.05
C ASN A 669 -9.02 -3.49 37.94
N LEU A 670 -10.20 -4.01 37.61
CA LEU A 670 -11.11 -3.44 36.62
C LEU A 670 -12.07 -2.40 37.22
N LEU A 671 -12.00 -2.19 38.55
CA LEU A 671 -12.68 -1.12 39.25
C LEU A 671 -11.77 0.11 39.38
N GLY A 672 -12.31 1.27 39.05
CA GLY A 672 -11.65 2.55 39.22
C GLY A 672 -12.63 3.62 39.67
N TYR A 673 -12.17 4.60 40.45
CA TYR A 673 -12.99 5.71 40.93
C TYR A 673 -12.44 7.05 40.45
N LEU A 674 -13.32 7.88 39.92
CA LEU A 674 -13.08 9.28 39.60
C LEU A 674 -13.55 10.14 40.78
N ASN A 675 -12.61 10.51 41.65
CA ASN A 675 -12.88 11.37 42.81
C ASN A 675 -12.83 12.85 42.41
N PHE A 676 -13.99 13.46 42.18
CA PHE A 676 -14.05 14.90 41.93
C PHE A 676 -13.82 15.69 43.22
N SER A 677 -13.38 16.93 43.09
CA SER A 677 -13.32 17.89 44.20
C SER A 677 -13.86 19.23 43.76
N PHE A 678 -14.32 20.07 44.68
CA PHE A 678 -14.67 21.45 44.34
C PHE A 678 -13.41 22.32 44.25
N ASP A 679 -13.35 23.19 43.26
CA ASP A 679 -12.47 24.34 43.29
C ASP A 679 -12.92 25.25 44.43
N GLY A 680 -12.06 25.46 45.43
CA GLY A 680 -12.39 26.20 46.65
C GLY A 680 -12.89 27.63 46.44
N THR A 681 -12.74 28.18 45.23
CA THR A 681 -13.16 29.54 44.87
C THR A 681 -14.39 29.60 43.96
N THR A 682 -14.71 28.51 43.25
CA THR A 682 -15.81 28.48 42.26
C THR A 682 -16.83 27.39 42.57
N ASN A 683 -17.93 27.36 41.82
CA ASN A 683 -18.88 26.24 41.85
C ASN A 683 -18.49 25.14 40.84
N ASN A 684 -17.24 25.15 40.36
CA ASN A 684 -16.73 24.18 39.41
C ASN A 684 -16.08 23.00 40.13
N LEU A 685 -16.16 21.84 39.48
CA LEU A 685 -15.51 20.61 39.90
C LEU A 685 -14.14 20.50 39.22
N ASN A 686 -13.13 20.14 40.01
CA ASN A 686 -11.82 19.73 39.54
C ASN A 686 -11.88 18.23 39.20
N PRO A 687 -11.66 17.86 37.92
CA PRO A 687 -11.66 16.47 37.50
C PRO A 687 -10.36 15.76 37.95
N PRO A 688 -10.43 14.48 38.35
CA PRO A 688 -9.23 13.66 38.47
C PRO A 688 -8.66 13.33 37.07
N ASN A 689 -7.33 13.23 36.96
CA ASN A 689 -6.63 12.85 35.72
C ASN A 689 -6.37 11.33 35.60
N ALA A 690 -6.71 10.56 36.63
CA ALA A 690 -6.52 9.12 36.71
C ALA A 690 -7.56 8.49 37.64
N VAL A 691 -7.71 7.16 37.61
CA VAL A 691 -8.60 6.43 38.52
C VAL A 691 -7.91 6.06 39.83
N SER A 692 -8.63 6.09 40.94
CA SER A 692 -8.19 5.46 42.20
C SER A 692 -8.82 4.07 42.37
N ARG A 693 -8.26 3.23 43.24
CA ARG A 693 -8.79 1.86 43.49
C ARG A 693 -9.85 1.80 44.58
N THR A 694 -9.93 2.84 45.39
CA THR A 694 -10.94 3.00 46.44
C THR A 694 -11.53 4.41 46.39
N PRO A 695 -12.76 4.62 46.89
CA PRO A 695 -13.31 5.97 47.05
C PRO A 695 -12.37 6.83 47.91
N ALA A 696 -12.13 8.07 47.48
CA ALA A 696 -11.31 9.05 48.20
C ALA A 696 -9.82 8.70 48.41
N SER A 697 -9.23 7.79 47.61
CA SER A 697 -7.78 7.56 47.59
C SER A 697 -7.06 8.30 46.45
N THR A 698 -5.73 8.31 46.51
CA THR A 698 -4.86 8.87 45.47
C THR A 698 -5.02 8.11 44.15
N ALA A 699 -5.03 8.85 43.05
CA ALA A 699 -5.17 8.28 41.72
C ALA A 699 -3.90 7.53 41.28
N GLU A 700 -4.07 6.37 40.65
CA GLU A 700 -2.99 5.57 40.04
C GLU A 700 -2.92 5.93 38.55
N SER A 701 -1.86 6.64 38.13
CA SER A 701 -1.64 6.92 36.71
C SER A 701 -1.23 5.65 35.99
N LEU A 702 -2.08 5.18 35.08
CA LEU A 702 -1.73 4.15 34.10
C LEU A 702 -1.50 4.83 32.76
N ASN A 703 -0.38 4.50 32.11
CA ASN A 703 -0.15 4.93 30.74
C ASN A 703 -0.93 4.01 29.81
N GLU A 704 -1.67 4.60 28.87
CA GLU A 704 -2.11 3.92 27.66
C GLU A 704 -0.82 3.45 26.97
N GLY A 705 -0.51 2.14 27.02
CA GLY A 705 0.80 1.63 26.61
C GLY A 705 1.18 2.02 25.18
N ALA A 706 2.47 1.92 24.82
CA ALA A 706 2.96 2.31 23.49
C ALA A 706 2.32 1.52 22.31
N THR A 707 1.71 0.37 22.60
CA THR A 707 1.03 -0.46 21.61
C THR A 707 -0.41 0.01 21.43
N ASP A 708 -0.74 0.51 20.24
CA ASP A 708 -2.12 0.74 19.83
C ASP A 708 -2.79 -0.61 19.51
N TRP A 709 -3.41 -1.22 20.52
CA TRP A 709 -4.05 -2.53 20.41
C TRP A 709 -5.19 -2.55 19.39
N ALA A 710 -5.88 -1.43 19.20
CA ALA A 710 -6.92 -1.30 18.18
C ALA A 710 -6.32 -1.38 16.77
N LYS A 711 -5.21 -0.68 16.53
CA LYS A 711 -4.46 -0.77 15.27
C LYS A 711 -3.93 -2.18 15.02
N LEU A 712 -3.38 -2.82 16.06
CA LEU A 712 -2.90 -4.20 15.92
C LEU A 712 -4.04 -5.18 15.64
N ALA A 713 -5.17 -5.08 16.34
CA ALA A 713 -6.34 -5.92 16.09
C ALA A 713 -6.87 -5.75 14.66
N GLU A 714 -6.90 -4.51 14.13
CA GLU A 714 -7.23 -4.20 12.74
C GLU A 714 -6.25 -4.89 11.78
N ASP A 715 -4.94 -4.69 11.97
CA ASP A 715 -3.91 -5.30 11.13
C ASP A 715 -4.03 -6.84 11.15
N CYS A 716 -4.38 -7.43 12.31
CA CYS A 716 -4.61 -8.86 12.47
C CYS A 716 -5.89 -9.37 11.79
N GLU A 717 -7.01 -8.65 11.88
CA GLU A 717 -8.26 -9.03 11.23
C GLU A 717 -8.15 -8.88 9.70
N ASN A 718 -7.48 -7.83 9.24
CA ASN A 718 -7.13 -7.66 7.83
C ASN A 718 -6.22 -8.78 7.33
N ALA A 719 -5.21 -9.16 8.13
CA ALA A 719 -4.36 -10.31 7.82
C ALA A 719 -5.17 -11.62 7.77
N ARG A 720 -6.09 -11.84 8.72
CA ARG A 720 -6.98 -13.03 8.74
C ARG A 720 -7.91 -13.07 7.53
N ASN A 721 -8.51 -11.94 7.16
CA ASN A 721 -9.38 -11.84 5.99
C ASN A 721 -8.60 -11.99 4.67
N ALA A 722 -7.31 -11.65 4.67
CA ALA A 722 -6.40 -11.90 3.56
C ALA A 722 -5.90 -13.36 3.50
N GLN A 723 -6.07 -14.17 4.56
CA GLN A 723 -5.68 -15.58 4.58
C GLN A 723 -6.76 -16.46 3.92
N SER A 724 -6.60 -16.73 2.62
CA SER A 724 -7.22 -17.94 2.04
C SER A 724 -6.49 -19.18 2.60
N SER A 725 -7.23 -20.23 2.94
CA SER A 725 -6.80 -21.46 3.65
C SER A 725 -5.75 -22.36 2.94
N GLN A 726 -4.84 -21.79 2.15
CA GLN A 726 -3.75 -22.48 1.48
C GLN A 726 -2.40 -21.94 1.96
N SER A 727 -1.37 -22.79 1.92
CA SER A 727 0.02 -22.46 2.30
C SER A 727 0.60 -21.27 1.52
N PHE A 728 -0.02 -20.91 0.39
CA PHE A 728 0.20 -19.67 -0.35
C PHE A 728 -1.17 -19.11 -0.75
N GLY A 729 -1.47 -17.85 -0.41
CA GLY A 729 -2.75 -17.25 -0.78
C GLY A 729 -2.83 -16.98 -2.29
N GLY A 730 -4.04 -17.04 -2.86
CA GLY A 730 -4.23 -16.64 -4.26
C GLY A 730 -4.23 -15.11 -4.41
N ALA A 731 -3.40 -14.56 -5.29
CA ALA A 731 -3.44 -13.14 -5.63
C ALA A 731 -4.25 -12.88 -6.90
N GLY A 732 -4.86 -11.70 -6.98
CA GLY A 732 -5.61 -11.26 -8.15
C GLY A 732 -4.75 -11.17 -9.41
N TRP A 733 -5.38 -11.34 -10.58
CA TRP A 733 -4.73 -11.41 -11.90
C TRP A 733 -3.83 -10.22 -12.25
N ASN A 734 -4.13 -9.05 -11.68
CA ASN A 734 -3.46 -7.76 -11.94
C ASN A 734 -2.59 -7.26 -10.77
N THR A 735 -2.48 -8.01 -9.67
CA THR A 735 -1.78 -7.55 -8.46
C THR A 735 -0.27 -7.52 -8.69
N SER A 736 0.41 -6.39 -8.90
CA SER A 736 1.90 -6.42 -8.99
C SER A 736 2.54 -6.79 -7.63
N PHE A 737 3.63 -7.57 -7.65
CA PHE A 737 4.44 -7.87 -6.46
C PHE A 737 5.76 -7.09 -6.47
N ALA A 738 5.89 -6.12 -7.37
CA ALA A 738 7.14 -5.41 -7.58
C ALA A 738 7.61 -4.72 -6.30
N THR A 739 6.70 -4.19 -5.46
CA THR A 739 7.03 -3.57 -4.17
C THR A 739 7.68 -4.53 -3.18
N SER A 740 7.46 -5.84 -3.28
CA SER A 740 8.08 -6.86 -2.42
C SER A 740 9.28 -7.54 -3.07
N THR A 741 9.75 -7.06 -4.23
CA THR A 741 10.83 -7.72 -5.01
C THR A 741 12.04 -8.04 -4.17
N ARG A 742 12.56 -7.07 -3.41
CA ARG A 742 13.77 -7.30 -2.62
C ARG A 742 13.59 -8.38 -1.56
N THR A 743 12.41 -8.45 -0.94
CA THR A 743 12.06 -9.53 0.00
C THR A 743 12.00 -10.87 -0.72
N SER A 744 11.31 -10.95 -1.86
CA SER A 744 11.14 -12.17 -2.65
C SER A 744 12.47 -12.72 -3.20
N TRP A 745 13.40 -11.84 -3.59
CA TRP A 745 14.72 -12.21 -4.11
C TRP A 745 15.78 -12.42 -3.02
N ASN A 746 15.46 -12.15 -1.75
CA ASN A 746 16.34 -12.37 -0.61
C ASN A 746 16.05 -13.72 0.09
N PHE A 747 16.03 -14.80 -0.68
CA PHE A 747 15.60 -16.14 -0.26
C PHE A 747 16.68 -16.97 0.46
N ALA A 748 17.92 -16.48 0.55
CA ALA A 748 19.06 -17.24 1.06
C ALA A 748 19.97 -16.46 2.04
N GLY A 749 19.40 -15.49 2.79
CA GLY A 749 20.07 -15.03 4.01
C GLY A 749 20.25 -16.23 4.94
N GLY A 750 21.44 -16.44 5.50
CA GLY A 750 21.70 -17.53 6.45
C GLY A 750 20.93 -17.35 7.76
N ASP A 751 21.59 -17.43 8.92
CA ASP A 751 20.96 -17.15 10.23
C ASP A 751 20.40 -15.72 10.38
N GLU A 752 20.54 -14.86 9.36
CA GLU A 752 20.12 -13.46 9.32
C GLU A 752 18.91 -13.23 8.39
N VAL A 753 17.90 -14.09 8.46
CA VAL A 753 16.60 -13.87 7.80
C VAL A 753 16.03 -12.51 8.23
N GLY A 754 15.90 -11.57 7.30
CA GLY A 754 15.34 -10.22 7.53
C GLY A 754 16.27 -9.04 7.24
N LYS A 755 17.58 -9.26 7.04
CA LYS A 755 18.50 -8.19 6.57
C LYS A 755 18.54 -8.11 5.05
N ASP A 756 18.58 -6.90 4.50
CA ASP A 756 18.65 -6.64 3.06
C ASP A 756 19.83 -5.70 2.71
N PRO A 757 20.89 -6.21 2.04
CA PRO A 757 21.04 -7.57 1.50
C PRO A 757 21.27 -8.63 2.59
N GLY A 758 20.89 -9.88 2.32
CA GLY A 758 21.09 -11.00 3.24
C GLY A 758 22.56 -11.41 3.40
N LEU A 759 23.40 -11.09 2.41
CA LEU A 759 24.86 -11.23 2.44
C LEU A 759 25.49 -9.90 1.98
N PRO A 760 26.34 -9.23 2.78
CA PRO A 760 26.93 -7.95 2.38
C PRO A 760 27.93 -8.10 1.23
N SER A 761 28.70 -9.19 1.19
CA SER A 761 29.64 -9.48 0.11
C SER A 761 29.79 -10.99 -0.14
N LEU A 762 30.13 -11.32 -1.39
CA LEU A 762 30.51 -12.65 -1.85
C LEU A 762 31.75 -12.52 -2.74
N GLU A 763 32.81 -13.20 -2.35
CA GLU A 763 34.04 -13.27 -3.13
C GLU A 763 34.13 -14.62 -3.85
N ILE A 764 34.29 -14.58 -5.17
CA ILE A 764 34.52 -15.74 -6.02
C ILE A 764 36.02 -15.79 -6.29
N VAL A 765 36.70 -16.66 -5.55
CA VAL A 765 38.17 -16.79 -5.50
C VAL A 765 38.59 -18.17 -5.96
N ASN A 766 39.67 -18.26 -6.74
CA ASN A 766 40.25 -19.51 -7.27
C ASN A 766 39.23 -20.40 -8.00
N SER A 767 38.23 -19.80 -8.65
CA SER A 767 37.22 -20.53 -9.41
C SER A 767 37.75 -20.84 -10.82
N THR A 768 38.12 -22.11 -11.02
CA THR A 768 38.65 -22.64 -12.28
C THR A 768 37.76 -23.75 -12.80
N ARG A 769 37.99 -24.22 -14.03
CA ARG A 769 37.16 -25.30 -14.61
C ARG A 769 37.11 -26.57 -13.76
N SER A 770 38.14 -26.88 -12.97
CA SER A 770 38.18 -28.06 -12.09
C SER A 770 37.64 -27.82 -10.68
N THR A 771 37.60 -26.56 -10.23
CA THR A 771 37.21 -26.18 -8.85
C THR A 771 35.85 -25.47 -8.80
N ALA A 772 35.31 -25.05 -9.94
CA ALA A 772 34.05 -24.34 -10.01
C ALA A 772 32.88 -25.21 -9.57
N THR A 773 31.98 -24.59 -8.81
CA THR A 773 30.70 -25.17 -8.39
C THR A 773 29.58 -24.27 -8.89
N PHE A 774 28.43 -24.87 -9.25
CA PHE A 774 27.27 -24.08 -9.63
C PHE A 774 26.60 -23.49 -8.39
N GLN A 775 26.56 -22.16 -8.30
CA GLN A 775 25.96 -21.47 -7.15
C GLN A 775 24.62 -20.84 -7.51
N VAL A 776 23.71 -20.79 -6.55
CA VAL A 776 22.48 -19.99 -6.63
C VAL A 776 22.51 -19.05 -5.44
N ARG A 777 22.57 -17.74 -5.68
CA ARG A 777 22.73 -16.71 -4.65
C ARG A 777 21.56 -15.73 -4.71
N SER A 778 20.99 -15.46 -3.53
CA SER A 778 20.03 -14.37 -3.32
C SER A 778 20.73 -13.01 -3.40
N ILE A 779 20.04 -11.92 -3.06
CA ILE A 779 20.64 -10.58 -3.09
C ILE A 779 21.91 -10.52 -2.22
N VAL A 780 23.03 -10.28 -2.88
CA VAL A 780 24.33 -9.99 -2.28
C VAL A 780 24.65 -8.51 -2.47
N GLY A 781 25.15 -7.83 -1.44
CA GLY A 781 25.56 -6.43 -1.55
C GLY A 781 26.66 -6.23 -2.60
N LYS A 782 27.75 -7.00 -2.51
CA LYS A 782 28.84 -6.97 -3.50
C LYS A 782 29.28 -8.37 -3.91
N CYS A 783 29.16 -8.68 -5.19
CA CYS A 783 29.74 -9.87 -5.83
C CYS A 783 31.10 -9.49 -6.43
N LEU A 784 32.19 -10.04 -5.90
CA LEU A 784 33.55 -9.80 -6.39
C LEU A 784 34.05 -11.05 -7.13
N ILE A 785 34.35 -10.92 -8.42
CA ILE A 785 35.09 -11.92 -9.19
C ILE A 785 36.54 -11.49 -9.21
N ASP A 786 37.36 -12.23 -8.47
CA ASP A 786 38.76 -11.90 -8.32
C ASP A 786 39.59 -12.20 -9.58
N SER A 787 40.83 -11.71 -9.58
CA SER A 787 41.77 -11.92 -10.68
C SER A 787 42.20 -13.39 -10.87
N THR A 788 42.05 -14.24 -9.85
CA THR A 788 42.49 -15.65 -9.88
C THR A 788 41.47 -16.60 -10.53
N SER A 789 40.19 -16.22 -10.54
CA SER A 789 39.10 -17.03 -11.09
C SER A 789 38.97 -16.87 -12.60
N ASP A 790 39.05 -17.95 -13.38
CA ASP A 790 38.90 -17.94 -14.85
C ASP A 790 37.60 -18.60 -15.36
N PHE A 791 36.86 -19.27 -14.47
CA PHE A 791 35.63 -19.98 -14.81
C PHE A 791 34.59 -19.83 -13.70
N VAL A 792 33.53 -19.07 -13.95
CA VAL A 792 32.48 -18.75 -12.97
C VAL A 792 31.14 -19.31 -13.45
N THR A 793 30.42 -20.00 -12.56
CA THR A 793 29.14 -20.63 -12.91
C THR A 793 28.07 -20.44 -11.84
N GLY A 794 26.87 -19.98 -12.21
CA GLY A 794 25.78 -19.85 -11.25
C GLY A 794 24.74 -18.79 -11.60
N PHE A 795 23.79 -18.61 -10.68
CA PHE A 795 22.78 -17.58 -10.72
C PHE A 795 23.01 -16.60 -9.56
N TYR A 796 23.13 -15.32 -9.88
CA TYR A 796 23.54 -14.30 -8.92
C TYR A 796 22.64 -13.07 -9.01
N ALA A 797 22.19 -12.59 -7.86
CA ALA A 797 21.53 -11.30 -7.72
C ALA A 797 22.45 -10.40 -6.88
N CYS A 798 23.03 -9.37 -7.49
CA CYS A 798 24.06 -8.53 -6.87
C CYS A 798 23.63 -7.07 -6.89
N ASP A 799 23.69 -6.38 -5.75
CA ASP A 799 23.55 -4.91 -5.73
C ASP A 799 24.75 -4.28 -6.48
N GLU A 800 25.95 -4.83 -6.32
CA GLU A 800 27.15 -4.49 -7.09
C GLU A 800 27.89 -5.74 -7.59
N LEU A 801 28.28 -5.79 -8.86
CA LEU A 801 29.20 -6.79 -9.43
C LEU A 801 30.51 -6.10 -9.80
N GLU A 802 31.62 -6.55 -9.21
CA GLU A 802 32.97 -6.11 -9.53
C GLU A 802 33.79 -7.25 -10.15
N ILE A 803 34.42 -7.00 -11.30
CA ILE A 803 35.40 -7.89 -11.92
C ILE A 803 36.74 -7.19 -11.93
N GLU A 804 37.70 -7.75 -11.19
CA GLU A 804 39.02 -7.16 -10.99
C GLU A 804 39.89 -7.16 -12.25
N ALA A 805 40.96 -6.37 -12.20
CA ALA A 805 42.03 -6.40 -13.19
C ALA A 805 42.61 -7.82 -13.32
N ARG A 806 42.79 -8.29 -14.54
CA ARG A 806 43.21 -9.67 -14.82
C ARG A 806 43.98 -9.75 -16.13
N SER A 807 44.84 -10.77 -16.23
CA SER A 807 45.62 -11.08 -17.43
C SER A 807 45.12 -12.31 -18.19
N LYS A 808 44.29 -13.14 -17.56
CA LYS A 808 43.69 -14.34 -18.16
C LYS A 808 42.24 -14.08 -18.56
N PRO A 809 41.76 -14.65 -19.68
CA PRO A 809 40.35 -14.55 -20.06
C PRO A 809 39.42 -15.08 -18.95
N LEU A 810 38.20 -14.53 -18.88
CA LEU A 810 37.15 -15.00 -17.96
C LEU A 810 36.02 -15.66 -18.74
N ARG A 811 35.61 -16.85 -18.29
CA ARG A 811 34.41 -17.52 -18.78
C ARG A 811 33.31 -17.52 -17.72
N ILE A 812 32.18 -16.90 -18.01
CA ILE A 812 30.99 -16.87 -17.14
C ILE A 812 29.87 -17.69 -17.75
N ILE A 813 29.34 -18.67 -17.01
CA ILE A 813 28.18 -19.48 -17.39
C ILE A 813 27.07 -19.32 -16.35
N GLY A 814 26.07 -18.50 -16.67
CA GLY A 814 25.00 -18.21 -15.74
C GLY A 814 24.33 -16.86 -15.96
N SER A 815 23.43 -16.52 -15.05
CA SER A 815 22.62 -15.29 -15.12
C SER A 815 22.91 -14.39 -13.94
N PHE A 816 23.14 -13.11 -14.24
CA PHE A 816 23.31 -12.10 -13.20
C PHE A 816 22.24 -11.02 -13.32
N ILE A 817 21.64 -10.69 -12.19
CA ILE A 817 20.86 -9.45 -11.99
C ILE A 817 21.80 -8.50 -11.26
N VAL A 818 22.09 -7.33 -11.87
CA VAL A 818 23.16 -6.46 -11.37
C VAL A 818 22.62 -5.04 -11.17
N GLY A 819 22.66 -4.55 -9.93
CA GLY A 819 22.29 -3.16 -9.60
C GLY A 819 23.32 -2.13 -10.04
N LYS A 820 24.60 -2.50 -9.99
CA LYS A 820 25.76 -1.69 -10.38
C LYS A 820 26.90 -2.60 -10.88
N LEU A 821 27.57 -2.21 -11.96
CA LEU A 821 28.61 -3.02 -12.60
C LEU A 821 29.92 -2.24 -12.62
N LYS A 822 31.00 -2.88 -12.17
CA LYS A 822 32.36 -2.35 -12.21
C LYS A 822 33.27 -3.38 -12.89
N LEU A 823 33.63 -3.11 -14.14
CA LEU A 823 34.55 -3.94 -14.93
C LEU A 823 35.86 -3.19 -15.12
N HIS A 824 36.96 -3.74 -14.59
CA HIS A 824 38.27 -3.15 -14.83
C HIS A 824 38.63 -3.21 -16.33
N PRO A 825 39.23 -2.15 -16.93
CA PRO A 825 39.61 -2.14 -18.34
C PRO A 825 40.51 -3.31 -18.76
N ASP A 826 41.42 -3.74 -17.88
CA ASP A 826 42.29 -4.89 -18.15
C ASP A 826 41.52 -6.22 -18.24
N ALA A 827 40.37 -6.35 -17.56
CA ALA A 827 39.52 -7.52 -17.73
C ALA A 827 38.90 -7.59 -19.13
N LEU A 828 38.53 -6.44 -19.71
CA LEU A 828 38.08 -6.35 -21.09
C LEU A 828 39.22 -6.65 -22.08
N ARG A 829 40.44 -6.18 -21.79
CA ARG A 829 41.63 -6.54 -22.59
C ARG A 829 42.01 -8.01 -22.47
N ALA A 830 41.81 -8.65 -21.33
CA ALA A 830 42.02 -10.10 -21.19
C ALA A 830 40.91 -10.92 -21.88
N GLY A 831 39.71 -10.35 -22.01
CA GLY A 831 38.55 -10.94 -22.66
C GLY A 831 37.61 -11.65 -21.69
N ILE A 832 36.31 -11.44 -21.87
CA ILE A 832 35.25 -12.03 -21.05
C ILE A 832 34.22 -12.66 -21.98
N THR A 833 33.92 -13.95 -21.80
CA THR A 833 32.87 -14.65 -22.54
C THR A 833 31.76 -15.05 -21.59
N TRP A 834 30.55 -14.54 -21.83
CA TRP A 834 29.41 -14.72 -20.93
C TRP A 834 28.24 -15.37 -21.67
N SER A 835 27.73 -16.48 -21.13
CA SER A 835 26.51 -17.13 -21.61
C SER A 835 25.62 -17.53 -20.45
N SER A 836 24.32 -17.69 -20.69
CA SER A 836 23.46 -18.40 -19.74
C SER A 836 23.72 -19.91 -19.81
N ILE A 837 23.07 -20.67 -18.92
CA ILE A 837 23.19 -22.14 -18.93
C ILE A 837 22.57 -22.75 -20.18
N TYR A 838 21.65 -22.07 -20.85
CA TYR A 838 20.92 -22.61 -22.01
C TYR A 838 21.72 -22.56 -23.32
N HIS A 839 22.86 -21.86 -23.34
CA HIS A 839 23.69 -21.83 -24.53
C HIS A 839 24.29 -23.23 -24.82
N PRO A 840 24.25 -23.73 -26.07
CA PRO A 840 24.72 -25.10 -26.38
C PRO A 840 26.17 -25.36 -25.97
N GLN A 841 27.05 -24.36 -26.13
CA GLN A 841 28.45 -24.46 -25.73
C GLN A 841 28.61 -24.51 -24.20
N ALA A 842 27.74 -23.80 -23.46
CA ALA A 842 27.76 -23.82 -22.00
C ALA A 842 27.49 -25.23 -21.45
N THR A 843 26.53 -25.94 -22.03
CA THR A 843 26.20 -27.32 -21.61
C THR A 843 27.42 -28.25 -21.75
N LYS A 844 28.19 -28.13 -22.85
CA LYS A 844 29.40 -28.92 -23.06
C LYS A 844 30.48 -28.58 -22.04
N GLU A 845 30.69 -27.30 -21.77
CA GLU A 845 31.67 -26.81 -20.81
C GLU A 845 31.33 -27.21 -19.37
N LEU A 846 30.05 -27.14 -18.98
CA LEU A 846 29.58 -27.58 -17.67
C LEU A 846 29.73 -29.10 -17.46
N ARG A 847 29.57 -29.91 -18.51
CA ARG A 847 29.89 -31.36 -18.45
C ARG A 847 31.39 -31.58 -18.28
N ALA A 848 32.21 -30.86 -19.06
CA ALA A 848 33.66 -30.97 -18.98
C ALA A 848 34.23 -30.51 -17.62
N ALA A 849 33.59 -29.52 -17.00
CA ALA A 849 33.89 -29.06 -15.64
C ALA A 849 33.38 -30.01 -14.54
N GLY A 850 32.64 -31.07 -14.91
CA GLY A 850 32.01 -31.95 -13.93
C GLY A 850 30.93 -31.25 -13.10
N ILE A 851 30.31 -30.17 -13.58
CA ILE A 851 29.15 -29.57 -12.91
C ILE A 851 27.89 -30.36 -13.25
N LEU A 852 27.74 -30.73 -14.52
CA LEU A 852 26.70 -31.66 -14.98
C LEU A 852 27.25 -33.08 -14.96
N LYS A 853 26.67 -33.93 -14.12
CA LYS A 853 27.08 -35.34 -13.96
C LYS A 853 25.86 -36.26 -14.09
N SER A 854 26.05 -37.45 -14.61
CA SER A 854 25.03 -38.51 -14.57
C SER A 854 24.84 -38.97 -13.12
N LEU A 855 23.67 -39.53 -12.82
CA LEU A 855 23.41 -40.18 -11.53
C LEU A 855 24.10 -41.55 -11.45
N SER A 856 24.28 -42.21 -12.60
CA SER A 856 25.00 -43.50 -12.72
C SER A 856 26.52 -43.40 -12.69
N GLY A 857 27.09 -42.19 -12.79
CA GLY A 857 28.55 -41.97 -12.89
C GLY A 857 29.11 -42.16 -14.31
N VAL A 858 28.29 -42.53 -15.29
CA VAL A 858 28.65 -42.56 -16.72
C VAL A 858 28.98 -41.15 -17.23
N ASP A 859 30.02 -41.02 -18.04
CA ASP A 859 30.38 -39.75 -18.67
C ASP A 859 29.19 -39.21 -19.49
N CYS A 860 28.75 -37.99 -19.19
CA CYS A 860 27.65 -37.32 -19.89
C CYS A 860 27.88 -37.15 -21.41
N ASN A 861 29.12 -37.31 -21.87
CA ASN A 861 29.50 -37.30 -23.28
C ASN A 861 29.47 -38.68 -23.94
N LYS A 862 29.53 -39.77 -23.17
CA LYS A 862 29.45 -41.16 -23.64
C LYS A 862 28.05 -41.71 -23.41
N ARG A 863 27.09 -41.25 -24.21
CA ARG A 863 25.69 -41.69 -24.09
C ARG A 863 25.52 -43.08 -24.71
N VAL A 864 24.83 -43.97 -23.99
CA VAL A 864 24.48 -45.32 -24.46
C VAL A 864 23.21 -45.29 -25.35
N ASP A 865 22.28 -44.34 -25.11
CA ASP A 865 21.02 -44.23 -25.86
C ASP A 865 20.81 -42.84 -26.50
N PRO A 866 20.32 -42.75 -27.75
CA PRO A 866 20.01 -41.48 -28.41
C PRO A 866 18.78 -40.78 -27.80
N ILE A 867 18.72 -39.44 -27.88
CA ILE A 867 17.65 -38.61 -27.28
C ILE A 867 16.26 -39.06 -27.73
N TRP A 868 16.13 -39.48 -28.99
CA TRP A 868 14.89 -39.94 -29.64
C TRP A 868 14.54 -41.40 -29.33
N HIS A 869 15.27 -42.09 -28.43
CA HIS A 869 14.92 -43.46 -28.05
C HIS A 869 13.47 -43.49 -27.49
N PRO A 870 12.57 -44.30 -28.06
CA PRO A 870 11.13 -44.22 -27.76
C PRO A 870 10.76 -44.71 -26.36
N ILE A 871 11.59 -45.57 -25.75
CA ILE A 871 11.37 -46.11 -24.40
C ILE A 871 12.70 -46.12 -23.64
N PRO A 872 13.22 -44.97 -23.18
CA PRO A 872 14.43 -44.94 -22.38
C PRO A 872 14.18 -45.61 -21.01
N SER A 873 15.20 -46.27 -20.45
CA SER A 873 15.11 -46.75 -19.07
C SER A 873 14.96 -45.59 -18.08
N VAL A 874 14.38 -45.83 -16.90
CA VAL A 874 14.25 -44.80 -15.85
C VAL A 874 15.60 -44.19 -15.48
N GLN A 875 16.64 -45.03 -15.38
CA GLN A 875 18.01 -44.57 -15.17
C GLN A 875 18.51 -43.71 -16.34
N GLY A 876 18.22 -44.12 -17.59
CA GLY A 876 18.54 -43.34 -18.78
C GLY A 876 17.83 -41.98 -18.81
N VAL A 877 16.59 -41.89 -18.35
CA VAL A 877 15.86 -40.61 -18.19
C VAL A 877 16.49 -39.75 -17.09
N ALA A 878 16.80 -40.34 -15.94
CA ALA A 878 17.40 -39.65 -14.80
C ALA A 878 18.80 -39.09 -15.17
N ASP A 879 19.64 -39.89 -15.83
CA ASP A 879 20.95 -39.48 -16.34
C ASP A 879 20.83 -38.41 -17.43
N ARG A 880 19.81 -38.50 -18.32
CA ARG A 880 19.53 -37.44 -19.30
C ARG A 880 19.20 -36.12 -18.63
N MET A 881 18.42 -36.15 -17.54
CA MET A 881 18.03 -34.95 -16.80
C MET A 881 19.22 -34.34 -16.06
N SER A 882 20.02 -35.16 -15.37
CA SER A 882 21.17 -34.69 -14.57
C SER A 882 22.37 -34.25 -15.44
N CYS A 883 22.56 -34.85 -16.62
CA CYS A 883 23.55 -34.40 -17.61
C CYS A 883 23.10 -33.18 -18.44
N ASN A 884 21.94 -32.59 -18.13
CA ASN A 884 21.38 -31.44 -18.83
C ASN A 884 21.22 -30.26 -17.87
N THR A 885 21.24 -29.05 -18.43
CA THR A 885 21.10 -27.78 -17.70
C THR A 885 19.76 -27.64 -17.02
N ILE A 886 18.76 -28.44 -17.42
CA ILE A 886 17.48 -28.62 -16.72
C ILE A 886 17.69 -28.96 -15.23
N SER A 887 18.71 -29.76 -14.89
CA SER A 887 19.00 -30.10 -13.48
C SER A 887 19.48 -28.91 -12.65
N LEU A 888 20.14 -27.93 -13.28
CA LEU A 888 20.57 -26.68 -12.65
C LEU A 888 19.41 -25.71 -12.54
N ARG A 889 18.60 -25.59 -13.62
CA ARG A 889 17.34 -24.84 -13.64
C ARG A 889 16.42 -25.28 -12.50
N ALA A 890 16.20 -26.59 -12.34
CA ALA A 890 15.27 -27.15 -11.35
C ALA A 890 15.59 -26.76 -9.90
N LYS A 891 16.84 -26.40 -9.60
CA LYS A 891 17.31 -25.97 -8.28
C LYS A 891 17.35 -24.44 -8.09
N ALA A 892 16.87 -23.69 -9.08
CA ALA A 892 17.07 -22.25 -9.17
C ALA A 892 15.75 -21.45 -9.12
N ASP A 893 14.87 -21.74 -8.18
CA ASP A 893 13.80 -20.81 -7.79
C ASP A 893 14.44 -19.70 -6.95
N PRO A 894 14.30 -18.39 -7.26
CA PRO A 894 13.35 -17.71 -8.17
C PRO A 894 13.82 -17.43 -9.61
N PHE A 895 14.98 -17.88 -10.07
CA PHE A 895 15.46 -17.66 -11.45
C PHE A 895 14.61 -18.34 -12.54
N GLN A 896 13.69 -19.23 -12.15
CA GLN A 896 12.66 -19.79 -13.04
C GLN A 896 11.49 -18.83 -13.31
N TRP A 897 11.36 -17.72 -12.57
CA TRP A 897 10.30 -16.74 -12.78
C TRP A 897 10.45 -16.03 -14.12
N THR A 898 9.33 -15.55 -14.67
CA THR A 898 9.32 -14.91 -16.00
C THR A 898 9.80 -13.45 -16.01
N ALA A 899 9.99 -12.87 -14.83
CA ALA A 899 10.45 -11.51 -14.61
C ALA A 899 11.12 -11.41 -13.23
N VAL A 900 11.76 -10.28 -12.97
CA VAL A 900 12.25 -9.94 -11.62
C VAL A 900 11.09 -9.44 -10.76
N ASP A 901 10.03 -8.84 -11.33
CA ASP A 901 8.74 -8.70 -10.63
C ASP A 901 8.29 -10.10 -10.19
N PRO A 902 8.23 -10.36 -8.87
CA PRO A 902 8.01 -11.71 -8.38
C PRO A 902 6.72 -12.31 -8.93
N ASP A 903 6.76 -13.61 -9.22
CA ASP A 903 5.54 -14.39 -9.39
C ASP A 903 4.89 -14.66 -8.02
N CYS A 904 5.68 -14.68 -6.94
CA CYS A 904 5.20 -14.84 -5.56
C CYS A 904 5.71 -13.72 -4.64
N GLY A 905 4.81 -13.11 -3.86
CA GLY A 905 5.15 -12.03 -2.94
C GLY A 905 4.12 -11.81 -1.84
N LEU A 906 4.50 -11.01 -0.83
CA LEU A 906 3.61 -10.57 0.24
C LEU A 906 2.82 -9.36 -0.24
N ILE A 907 1.49 -9.43 -0.21
CA ILE A 907 0.62 -8.28 -0.43
C ILE A 907 0.65 -7.42 0.83
N SER A 908 0.54 -6.10 0.69
CA SER A 908 0.39 -5.20 1.84
C SER A 908 -0.75 -5.68 2.76
N GLY A 909 -0.45 -5.89 4.04
CA GLY A 909 -1.40 -6.41 5.04
C GLY A 909 -1.58 -7.93 5.06
N ALA A 910 -0.99 -8.68 4.13
CA ALA A 910 -1.02 -10.14 4.13
C ALA A 910 0.16 -10.72 4.93
N SER A 911 -0.10 -11.76 5.73
CA SER A 911 0.94 -12.50 6.46
C SER A 911 1.59 -13.62 5.65
N ASN A 912 0.95 -14.04 4.55
CA ASN A 912 1.35 -15.21 3.77
C ASN A 912 1.78 -14.77 2.38
N THR A 913 2.84 -15.40 1.86
CA THR A 913 3.25 -15.25 0.47
C THR A 913 2.10 -15.68 -0.43
N THR A 914 1.75 -14.83 -1.37
CA THR A 914 0.74 -15.11 -2.39
C THR A 914 1.41 -15.25 -3.74
N CYS A 915 0.89 -16.11 -4.60
CA CYS A 915 1.50 -16.41 -5.89
C CYS A 915 0.55 -16.13 -7.05
N LYS A 916 1.03 -15.42 -8.07
CA LYS A 916 0.51 -15.48 -9.42
C LYS A 916 1.00 -16.76 -10.05
N ARG A 917 0.09 -17.54 -10.60
CA ARG A 917 0.47 -18.67 -11.46
C ARG A 917 0.55 -18.26 -12.93
N ARG A 918 0.61 -16.97 -13.27
CA ARG A 918 0.48 -16.42 -14.64
C ARG A 918 1.79 -16.47 -15.43
N LEU A 919 1.73 -16.72 -16.74
CA LEU A 919 2.87 -16.55 -17.63
C LEU A 919 2.90 -15.08 -18.10
N VAL A 920 3.71 -14.25 -17.43
CA VAL A 920 3.77 -12.81 -17.71
C VAL A 920 4.56 -12.52 -18.97
N ARG A 921 5.74 -13.14 -19.10
CA ARG A 921 6.63 -12.99 -20.26
C ARG A 921 7.05 -14.36 -20.81
N PHE A 922 7.17 -14.45 -22.13
CA PHE A 922 7.51 -15.70 -22.81
C PHE A 922 8.27 -15.46 -24.11
N PHE A 923 9.06 -16.45 -24.52
CA PHE A 923 9.69 -16.49 -25.84
C PHE A 923 8.86 -17.34 -26.78
N VAL A 924 8.83 -16.96 -28.06
CA VAL A 924 8.21 -17.74 -29.13
C VAL A 924 9.28 -18.15 -30.13
N ALA A 925 9.58 -19.44 -30.17
CA ALA A 925 10.48 -20.04 -31.15
C ALA A 925 9.67 -20.74 -32.23
N GLU A 926 9.99 -20.47 -33.49
CA GLU A 926 9.45 -21.19 -34.63
C GLU A 926 10.28 -22.46 -34.86
N GLN A 927 9.63 -23.62 -34.87
CA GLN A 927 10.27 -24.93 -35.07
C GLN A 927 10.32 -25.31 -36.54
N SER A 928 9.21 -25.09 -37.24
CA SER A 928 9.06 -25.38 -38.66
C SER A 928 8.07 -24.43 -39.31
N ARG A 929 8.27 -24.18 -40.59
CA ARG A 929 7.37 -23.41 -41.45
C ARG A 929 7.14 -24.19 -42.74
N ASP A 930 5.91 -24.66 -42.93
CA ASP A 930 5.50 -25.43 -44.09
C ASP A 930 4.57 -24.60 -44.98
N GLY A 931 4.95 -24.41 -46.24
CA GLY A 931 4.16 -23.66 -47.22
C GLY A 931 3.54 -24.58 -48.26
N GLY A 932 2.22 -24.54 -48.43
CA GLY A 932 1.52 -25.16 -49.54
C GLY A 932 1.56 -24.28 -50.79
N LEU A 933 2.73 -24.10 -51.42
CA LEU A 933 2.86 -23.37 -52.70
C LEU A 933 3.77 -24.05 -53.69
#